data_AF-A0A380U5Z8-F1
#
_entry.id   AF-A0A380U5Z8-F1
#
_cell.length_a   1.000
_cell.length_b   1.000
_cell.length_c   1.000
_cell.angle_alpha   90.00
_cell.angle_beta   90.00
_cell.angle_gamma   90.00
#
_symmetry.space_group_name_H-M   'P 1'
#
loop_
_entity.id
_entity.type
_entity.pdbx_description
1 polymer ?
#
loop_
_entity_poly.entity_id
_entity_poly.type
_entity_poly.pdbx_seq_one_letter_code
_entity_poly.pdbx_strand_id
1 'polypeptide(L)'
;MGVKQTQEVGSQLTAKNDVNILSENHTALRQASVHSDKGTVAIGSVQGDVQIQEGRNQEQLSFGAKSTHHGTLQTITSVSKHDHHYDTAQGSTIDGNNILLQANNGNVSVQGSNVVAENHLVATAKNINIQAAKNRVFEEDFEKTSKSGLMGSGGLGFSVGSKKEKVEQDRTQESAVSSQVGSLTGHTTLQADNHYQQTGSVVTAVNGDVDILAKSANITAAHSDYESNYKYTYEQKGLTIALSAPVLNMMNAVISTVNSAKNIGASKDDRINALAAANSGWAAYRLAQNAENIGNMASDLMKGNLGSDGAGGTSVGVSITYGQQKNVSTTHTEGNTAQSSEVNAGGQVNIAATGAGKQSDINIIGSDVSGKQGTSLKADNDINLLAAEQTHLERSTNKSSGFNAGATIGTNGIGFTAGRKYGKGYDNGDETTYTHSHVGDKNSQTTFESGATTSLKGAQVQGKGVKLDAQNLNIESLQETLTYKGKQMNVSGQVTVGYGFSASGSYNQSKMNADYASVVEQSGIYAGDDGYQINVQNHTDLKGGLITSSQTAEDNGNNRFETGTLSYSDIRNHADYSASGFGLGGDISMNVDLGLGDNVTKQSNVQKINENGEPIYQAEGIENTNGVGEKVLAEGWDSLTGNMSYGVGYDSEHSNSITKSGINTANIKIRDTDNQLEKTGKTAETSIANIKTDIITQSAVDNSGKLERNFDKDAVQKELDTQIQVTAEFKNNALDLINSFVDSKQAPLREKLQEALNRRDNAKTKEEYEQAKSDIDGIVGDIYAWQYGRRALQTFVTLASGSSDIALAQGGWYLGSTTLRYISLQNSLKSPIVVDKNGEKIGNVSYDSGAFDGVKLGGVRLDLDVICGIDNNRCRRGNEKVNGIYKLNKDELGRVQFIGDSKYDSFNAVLNDEQNVRVVCGATGCIQGQKGKLFSNSYEPGSWKDLIIEAYAGSHDFIGGQLPFFYDSDGNTRRGKGTVASTGAEVTTILAIPLATPFAGAELLSPELFEFILSH
;
A
#
# COMPACT_ATOMS: atom_id res chain seq x y z
N MET A 1 -28.60 27.46 20.86
CA MET A 1 -29.04 26.07 21.04
C MET A 1 -30.52 26.04 20.78
N GLY A 2 -30.95 25.34 19.74
CA GLY A 2 -32.35 25.03 19.50
C GLY A 2 -32.53 23.54 19.73
N VAL A 3 -33.46 23.16 20.60
CA VAL A 3 -33.86 21.77 20.80
C VAL A 3 -35.33 21.67 20.48
N LYS A 4 -35.69 20.71 19.64
CA LYS A 4 -37.07 20.31 19.43
C LYS A 4 -37.14 18.80 19.66
N GLN A 5 -37.82 18.42 20.73
CA GLN A 5 -38.12 17.03 21.04
C GLN A 5 -39.61 16.81 20.85
N THR A 6 -39.97 15.74 20.14
CA THR A 6 -41.34 15.27 20.00
C THR A 6 -41.36 13.80 20.37
N GLN A 7 -42.07 13.48 21.43
CA GLN A 7 -42.23 12.10 21.89
C GLN A 7 -43.70 11.75 21.85
N GLU A 8 -44.03 10.65 21.19
CA GLU A 8 -45.36 10.06 21.29
C GLU A 8 -45.49 9.31 22.64
N VAL A 9 -46.69 9.31 23.21
CA VAL A 9 -47.02 8.54 24.42
C VAL A 9 -48.26 7.73 24.10
N GLY A 10 -48.10 6.41 24.07
CA GLY A 10 -49.20 5.50 23.78
C GLY A 10 -50.05 5.17 25.00
N SER A 11 -51.17 4.49 24.74
CA SER A 11 -52.11 4.06 25.78
C SER A 11 -51.56 2.86 26.57
N GLN A 12 -51.82 2.82 27.87
CA GLN A 12 -51.53 1.67 28.72
C GLN A 12 -52.82 1.01 29.20
N LEU A 13 -52.94 -0.30 29.01
CA LEU A 13 -54.06 -1.11 29.44
C LEU A 13 -53.53 -2.34 30.19
N THR A 14 -53.96 -2.52 31.43
CA THR A 14 -53.50 -3.61 32.29
C THR A 14 -54.69 -4.29 32.94
N ALA A 15 -54.81 -5.60 32.79
CA ALA A 15 -55.87 -6.40 33.39
C ALA A 15 -55.32 -7.65 34.08
N LYS A 16 -56.05 -8.16 35.08
CA LYS A 16 -55.71 -9.45 35.72
C LYS A 16 -56.16 -10.65 34.88
N ASN A 17 -57.25 -10.49 34.15
CA ASN A 17 -57.87 -11.50 33.30
C ASN A 17 -57.94 -10.93 31.86
N ASP A 18 -58.92 -11.34 31.08
CA ASP A 18 -58.99 -11.04 29.64
C ASP A 18 -59.04 -9.55 29.30
N VAL A 19 -58.42 -9.21 28.17
CA VAL A 19 -58.49 -7.92 27.50
C VAL A 19 -59.06 -8.14 26.11
N ASN A 20 -60.17 -7.47 25.77
CA ASN A 20 -60.78 -7.55 24.44
C ASN A 20 -60.81 -6.16 23.79
N ILE A 21 -60.10 -5.99 22.68
CA ILE A 21 -60.08 -4.75 21.87
C ILE A 21 -60.64 -5.11 20.50
N LEU A 22 -61.91 -4.76 20.25
CA LEU A 22 -62.63 -5.13 19.03
C LEU A 22 -63.17 -3.88 18.34
N SER A 23 -63.02 -3.82 17.02
CA SER A 23 -63.52 -2.73 16.17
C SER A 23 -64.30 -3.28 14.98
N GLU A 24 -65.32 -2.55 14.53
CA GLU A 24 -66.02 -2.91 13.29
C GLU A 24 -65.16 -2.62 12.05
N ASN A 25 -64.39 -1.52 12.07
CA ASN A 25 -63.64 -1.04 10.92
C ASN A 25 -62.13 -1.27 11.02
N HIS A 26 -61.47 -0.70 12.03
CA HIS A 26 -60.01 -0.75 12.14
C HIS A 26 -59.57 -0.66 13.60
N THR A 27 -58.53 -1.41 13.96
CA THR A 27 -57.87 -1.37 15.27
C THR A 27 -56.40 -1.02 15.09
N ALA A 28 -55.98 0.13 15.63
CA ALA A 28 -54.58 0.56 15.63
C ALA A 28 -54.08 0.74 17.07
N LEU A 29 -52.98 0.06 17.39
CA LEU A 29 -52.24 0.17 18.64
C LEU A 29 -50.86 0.76 18.32
N ARG A 30 -50.66 2.03 18.65
CA ARG A 30 -49.43 2.76 18.37
C ARG A 30 -48.73 3.14 19.67
N GLN A 31 -47.50 2.67 19.84
CA GLN A 31 -46.73 2.75 21.10
C GLN A 31 -47.52 2.28 22.33
N ALA A 32 -48.48 1.37 22.15
CA ALA A 32 -49.39 0.96 23.20
C ALA A 32 -48.77 -0.13 24.08
N SER A 33 -49.14 -0.15 25.36
CA SER A 33 -48.81 -1.21 26.30
C SER A 33 -50.09 -1.93 26.72
N VAL A 34 -50.26 -3.18 26.35
CA VAL A 34 -51.43 -4.00 26.66
C VAL A 34 -50.98 -5.27 27.39
N HIS A 35 -51.41 -5.43 28.64
CA HIS A 35 -50.98 -6.51 29.52
C HIS A 35 -52.15 -7.27 30.13
N SER A 36 -52.07 -8.60 30.14
CA SER A 36 -52.94 -9.48 30.92
C SER A 36 -52.15 -10.48 31.76
N ASP A 37 -52.36 -10.47 33.08
CA ASP A 37 -51.64 -11.36 34.02
C ASP A 37 -51.97 -12.85 33.74
N LYS A 38 -53.26 -13.21 33.69
CA LYS A 38 -53.72 -14.61 33.55
C LYS A 38 -54.66 -14.88 32.38
N GLY A 39 -55.10 -13.84 31.68
CA GLY A 39 -56.14 -13.93 30.67
C GLY A 39 -55.62 -13.85 29.24
N THR A 40 -56.56 -13.91 28.30
CA THR A 40 -56.31 -13.74 26.87
C THR A 40 -56.36 -12.27 26.51
N VAL A 41 -55.43 -11.80 25.68
CA VAL A 41 -55.53 -10.51 24.99
C VAL A 41 -56.02 -10.78 23.56
N ALA A 42 -57.27 -10.42 23.28
CA ALA A 42 -57.86 -10.51 21.95
C ALA A 42 -57.95 -9.12 21.31
N ILE A 43 -57.32 -8.96 20.15
CA ILE A 43 -57.30 -7.73 19.37
C ILE A 43 -57.86 -8.06 17.99
N GLY A 44 -58.97 -7.42 17.62
CA GLY A 44 -59.65 -7.77 16.39
C GLY A 44 -60.33 -6.64 15.64
N SER A 45 -60.56 -6.88 14.36
CA SER A 45 -61.34 -6.03 13.45
C SER A 45 -62.21 -6.88 12.52
N VAL A 46 -63.45 -6.44 12.30
CA VAL A 46 -64.41 -7.17 11.45
C VAL A 46 -64.21 -6.85 9.96
N GLN A 47 -64.13 -5.57 9.58
CA GLN A 47 -64.09 -5.16 8.17
C GLN A 47 -62.71 -4.68 7.69
N GLY A 48 -61.79 -4.35 8.58
CA GLY A 48 -60.48 -3.81 8.18
C GLY A 48 -59.33 -4.30 9.06
N ASP A 49 -58.26 -3.52 9.16
CA ASP A 49 -56.97 -4.04 9.64
C ASP A 49 -56.84 -4.05 11.17
N VAL A 50 -55.91 -4.86 11.67
CA VAL A 50 -55.31 -4.78 13.00
C VAL A 50 -53.85 -4.36 12.84
N GLN A 51 -53.50 -3.18 13.33
CA GLN A 51 -52.16 -2.60 13.21
C GLN A 51 -51.54 -2.42 14.60
N ILE A 52 -50.41 -3.07 14.85
CA ILE A 52 -49.60 -2.91 16.05
C ILE A 52 -48.30 -2.25 15.60
N GLN A 53 -48.10 -1.00 15.99
CA GLN A 53 -47.06 -0.14 15.43
C GLN A 53 -46.24 0.52 16.53
N GLU A 54 -45.03 0.87 16.18
CA GLU A 54 -44.18 1.77 16.92
C GLU A 54 -44.75 3.20 16.90
N GLY A 55 -44.60 3.93 18.01
CA GLY A 55 -44.59 5.38 17.99
C GLY A 55 -43.20 5.92 17.67
N ARG A 56 -43.05 7.23 17.56
CA ARG A 56 -41.77 7.87 17.24
C ARG A 56 -41.31 8.78 18.37
N ASN A 57 -40.01 8.67 18.66
CA ASN A 57 -39.28 9.65 19.45
C ASN A 57 -38.32 10.40 18.51
N GLN A 58 -38.62 11.68 18.31
CA GLN A 58 -37.91 12.57 17.42
C GLN A 58 -37.17 13.63 18.20
N GLU A 59 -35.88 13.75 17.95
CA GLU A 59 -35.04 14.81 18.50
C GLU A 59 -34.37 15.57 17.35
N GLN A 60 -34.43 16.89 17.45
CA GLN A 60 -33.64 17.80 16.62
C GLN A 60 -32.90 18.73 17.56
N LEU A 61 -31.58 18.70 17.46
CA LEU A 61 -30.70 19.60 18.20
C LEU A 61 -29.85 20.35 17.18
N SER A 62 -29.84 21.66 17.32
CA SER A 62 -28.86 22.54 16.69
C SER A 62 -28.10 23.28 17.76
N PHE A 63 -26.82 22.97 17.88
CA PHE A 63 -25.90 23.58 18.80
C PHE A 63 -24.75 24.24 18.06
N GLY A 64 -24.37 25.42 18.52
CA GLY A 64 -23.18 26.11 18.08
C GLY A 64 -22.59 26.85 19.26
N ALA A 65 -21.33 26.58 19.56
CA ALA A 65 -20.60 27.32 20.57
C ALA A 65 -19.29 27.83 19.98
N LYS A 66 -18.92 29.03 20.44
CA LYS A 66 -17.60 29.60 20.23
C LYS A 66 -17.08 30.01 21.60
N SER A 67 -15.98 29.40 22.02
CA SER A 67 -15.25 29.82 23.20
C SER A 67 -13.89 30.37 22.77
N THR A 68 -13.52 31.53 23.32
CA THR A 68 -12.18 32.08 23.17
C THR A 68 -11.60 32.23 24.56
N HIS A 69 -10.60 31.41 24.87
CA HIS A 69 -9.84 31.50 26.11
C HIS A 69 -8.57 32.32 25.85
N HIS A 70 -8.42 33.41 26.58
CA HIS A 70 -7.20 34.21 26.61
C HIS A 70 -6.38 33.81 27.83
N GLY A 71 -5.36 33.00 27.61
CA GLY A 71 -4.33 32.74 28.61
C GLY A 71 -3.26 33.84 28.58
N THR A 72 -2.34 33.80 29.54
CA THR A 72 -1.23 34.76 29.64
C THR A 72 -0.28 34.75 28.43
N LEU A 73 -0.15 33.61 27.73
CA LEU A 73 0.79 33.43 26.63
C LEU A 73 0.16 32.84 25.35
N GLN A 74 -1.10 32.40 25.40
CA GLN A 74 -1.80 31.77 24.27
C GLN A 74 -3.28 32.17 24.21
N THR A 75 -3.82 32.26 23.01
CA THR A 75 -5.26 32.37 22.75
C THR A 75 -5.75 31.10 22.08
N ILE A 76 -6.78 30.46 22.65
CA ILE A 76 -7.41 29.27 22.07
C ILE A 76 -8.84 29.66 21.73
N THR A 77 -9.18 29.60 20.44
CA THR A 77 -10.55 29.74 19.96
C THR A 77 -11.05 28.38 19.48
N SER A 78 -12.03 27.83 20.18
CA SER A 78 -12.73 26.61 19.78
C SER A 78 -14.12 26.98 19.28
N VAL A 79 -14.44 26.54 18.07
CA VAL A 79 -15.79 26.61 17.49
C VAL A 79 -16.25 25.17 17.32
N SER A 80 -17.35 24.82 17.97
CA SER A 80 -18.05 23.56 17.73
C SER A 80 -19.45 23.87 17.22
N LYS A 81 -19.89 23.13 16.22
CA LYS A 81 -21.29 23.03 15.85
C LYS A 81 -21.65 21.56 15.77
N HIS A 82 -22.85 21.27 16.20
CA HIS A 82 -23.40 19.94 16.18
C HIS A 82 -24.87 20.09 15.83
N ASP A 83 -25.26 19.47 14.73
CA ASP A 83 -26.63 19.38 14.28
C ASP A 83 -26.97 17.89 14.21
N HIS A 84 -28.06 17.47 14.84
CA HIS A 84 -28.54 16.11 14.68
C HIS A 84 -30.04 16.07 14.48
N HIS A 85 -30.48 15.03 13.78
CA HIS A 85 -31.87 14.63 13.70
C HIS A 85 -31.97 13.13 13.97
N TYR A 86 -32.54 12.80 15.13
CA TYR A 86 -32.84 11.43 15.51
C TYR A 86 -34.32 11.18 15.33
N ASP A 87 -34.67 10.08 14.67
CA ASP A 87 -36.04 9.64 14.45
C ASP A 87 -36.12 8.15 14.77
N THR A 88 -36.36 7.86 16.05
CA THR A 88 -36.25 6.50 16.61
C THR A 88 -37.63 5.90 16.87
N ALA A 89 -37.76 4.61 16.58
CA ALA A 89 -38.94 3.80 16.81
C ALA A 89 -39.08 3.44 18.29
N GLN A 90 -40.31 3.52 18.82
CA GLN A 90 -40.69 3.09 20.16
C GLN A 90 -41.84 2.08 20.03
N GLY A 91 -41.54 0.79 20.17
CA GLY A 91 -42.49 -0.28 19.91
C GLY A 91 -43.69 -0.33 20.84
N SER A 92 -44.81 -0.87 20.34
CA SER A 92 -45.88 -1.35 21.21
C SER A 92 -45.46 -2.64 21.93
N THR A 93 -46.00 -2.87 23.12
CA THR A 93 -45.77 -4.08 23.92
C THR A 93 -47.11 -4.72 24.27
N ILE A 94 -47.36 -5.92 23.77
CA ILE A 94 -48.60 -6.65 23.99
C ILE A 94 -48.24 -8.00 24.60
N ASP A 95 -48.74 -8.29 25.79
CA ASP A 95 -48.52 -9.58 26.44
C ASP A 95 -49.77 -10.12 27.16
N GLY A 96 -49.85 -11.45 27.26
CA GLY A 96 -50.96 -12.14 27.90
C GLY A 96 -50.71 -13.64 28.04
N ASN A 97 -51.59 -14.34 28.75
CA ASN A 97 -51.50 -15.80 28.81
C ASN A 97 -51.73 -16.42 27.42
N ASN A 98 -52.68 -15.89 26.66
CA ASN A 98 -52.81 -16.14 25.22
C ASN A 98 -52.97 -14.81 24.48
N ILE A 99 -52.53 -14.76 23.22
CA ILE A 99 -52.76 -13.64 22.32
C ILE A 99 -53.59 -14.12 21.13
N LEU A 100 -54.67 -13.40 20.82
CA LEU A 100 -55.47 -13.60 19.61
C LEU A 100 -55.49 -12.31 18.79
N LEU A 101 -54.95 -12.35 17.57
CA LEU A 101 -55.02 -11.27 16.59
C LEU A 101 -55.94 -11.69 15.44
N GLN A 102 -57.01 -10.95 15.18
CA GLN A 102 -57.99 -11.36 14.18
C GLN A 102 -58.46 -10.21 13.29
N ALA A 103 -58.22 -10.30 11.99
CA ALA A 103 -58.77 -9.37 11.00
C ALA A 103 -59.56 -10.16 9.93
N ASN A 104 -60.89 -10.23 10.08
CA ASN A 104 -61.71 -11.15 9.25
C ASN A 104 -61.63 -10.83 7.75
N ASN A 105 -61.70 -9.55 7.38
CA ASN A 105 -61.63 -9.09 5.99
C ASN A 105 -60.40 -8.21 5.69
N GLY A 106 -59.54 -8.01 6.69
CA GLY A 106 -58.40 -7.10 6.64
C GLY A 106 -57.07 -7.79 6.92
N ASN A 107 -56.05 -6.99 7.20
CA ASN A 107 -54.69 -7.45 7.44
C ASN A 107 -54.31 -7.34 8.92
N VAL A 108 -53.39 -8.18 9.38
CA VAL A 108 -52.69 -8.00 10.66
C VAL A 108 -51.29 -7.50 10.34
N SER A 109 -50.84 -6.42 11.00
CA SER A 109 -49.44 -6.01 10.94
C SER A 109 -48.83 -5.71 12.30
N VAL A 110 -47.57 -6.10 12.46
CA VAL A 110 -46.73 -5.82 13.63
C VAL A 110 -45.45 -5.14 13.14
N GLN A 111 -45.20 -3.91 13.58
CA GLN A 111 -44.05 -3.11 13.17
C GLN A 111 -43.26 -2.60 14.38
N GLY A 112 -41.95 -2.86 14.40
CA GLY A 112 -41.02 -2.53 15.48
C GLY A 112 -41.54 -2.80 16.89
N SER A 113 -42.38 -3.82 17.08
CA SER A 113 -43.20 -4.02 18.28
C SER A 113 -43.09 -5.45 18.82
N ASN A 114 -43.46 -5.62 20.08
CA ASN A 114 -43.39 -6.90 20.81
C ASN A 114 -44.80 -7.43 21.08
N VAL A 115 -45.07 -8.67 20.68
CA VAL A 115 -46.33 -9.38 20.91
C VAL A 115 -46.02 -10.77 21.45
N VAL A 116 -46.26 -10.99 22.74
CA VAL A 116 -45.76 -12.18 23.45
C VAL A 116 -46.86 -12.89 24.23
N ALA A 117 -47.10 -14.16 23.92
CA ALA A 117 -47.98 -15.03 24.69
C ALA A 117 -47.19 -15.89 25.69
N GLU A 118 -47.75 -16.18 26.85
CA GLU A 118 -47.24 -17.25 27.71
C GLU A 118 -47.45 -18.61 27.03
N ASN A 119 -48.68 -18.89 26.59
CA ASN A 119 -49.09 -20.19 26.08
C ASN A 119 -49.30 -20.17 24.57
N HIS A 120 -50.40 -19.60 24.05
CA HIS A 120 -50.67 -19.59 22.62
C HIS A 120 -50.74 -18.19 22.02
N LEU A 121 -50.08 -18.00 20.89
CA LEU A 121 -50.30 -16.86 20.00
C LEU A 121 -50.98 -17.35 18.72
N VAL A 122 -52.13 -16.77 18.40
CA VAL A 122 -52.85 -17.05 17.14
C VAL A 122 -53.10 -15.74 16.41
N ALA A 123 -52.70 -15.66 15.14
CA ALA A 123 -53.04 -14.56 14.25
C ALA A 123 -53.76 -15.08 13.00
N THR A 124 -54.94 -14.54 12.69
CA THR A 124 -55.72 -14.88 11.49
C THR A 124 -56.12 -13.63 10.73
N ALA A 125 -55.76 -13.55 9.44
CA ALA A 125 -56.05 -12.39 8.60
C ALA A 125 -56.03 -12.70 7.10
N LYS A 126 -56.40 -11.73 6.26
CA LYS A 126 -56.18 -11.81 4.81
C LYS A 126 -54.69 -11.85 4.47
N ASN A 127 -53.92 -10.91 5.03
CA ASN A 127 -52.46 -10.91 4.98
C ASN A 127 -51.89 -10.64 6.37
N ILE A 128 -50.74 -11.22 6.68
CA ILE A 128 -50.02 -11.00 7.93
C ILE A 128 -48.64 -10.42 7.58
N ASN A 129 -48.32 -9.25 8.15
CA ASN A 129 -47.04 -8.57 7.94
C ASN A 129 -46.33 -8.34 9.29
N ILE A 130 -45.18 -8.98 9.51
CA ILE A 130 -44.35 -8.78 10.70
C ILE A 130 -43.04 -8.15 10.24
N GLN A 131 -42.79 -6.91 10.60
CA GLN A 131 -41.68 -6.17 10.00
C GLN A 131 -40.92 -5.31 11.01
N ALA A 132 -39.64 -5.10 10.77
CA ALA A 132 -38.84 -4.16 11.52
C ALA A 132 -39.33 -2.73 11.30
N ALA A 133 -39.28 -1.90 12.34
CA ALA A 133 -39.30 -0.46 12.17
C ALA A 133 -37.90 0.03 11.73
N LYS A 134 -37.82 1.28 11.27
CA LYS A 134 -36.55 1.90 10.89
C LYS A 134 -36.24 3.07 11.81
N ASN A 135 -35.07 3.05 12.45
CA ASN A 135 -34.48 4.25 13.02
C ASN A 135 -33.72 5.00 11.96
N ARG A 136 -33.78 6.33 12.02
CA ARG A 136 -32.95 7.20 11.20
C ARG A 136 -32.16 8.13 12.10
N VAL A 137 -30.86 8.16 11.87
CA VAL A 137 -29.90 8.99 12.60
C VAL A 137 -29.18 9.82 11.56
N PHE A 138 -29.36 11.14 11.63
CA PHE A 138 -28.55 12.10 10.91
C PHE A 138 -27.74 12.93 11.91
N GLU A 139 -26.44 13.06 11.67
CA GLU A 139 -25.53 13.88 12.45
C GLU A 139 -24.63 14.68 11.52
N GLU A 140 -24.45 15.96 11.84
CA GLU A 140 -23.49 16.85 11.23
C GLU A 140 -22.64 17.48 12.34
N ASP A 141 -21.35 17.15 12.33
CA ASP A 141 -20.37 17.62 13.29
C ASP A 141 -19.37 18.56 12.60
N PHE A 142 -19.20 19.73 13.21
CA PHE A 142 -18.18 20.69 12.82
C PHE A 142 -17.36 21.05 14.04
N GLU A 143 -16.09 20.68 14.04
CA GLU A 143 -15.15 21.11 15.06
C GLU A 143 -14.05 21.94 14.43
N LYS A 144 -13.75 23.11 15.01
CA LYS A 144 -12.63 23.94 14.59
C LYS A 144 -11.93 24.50 15.83
N THR A 145 -10.70 24.06 16.05
CA THR A 145 -9.82 24.60 17.09
C THR A 145 -8.74 25.44 16.45
N SER A 146 -8.70 26.73 16.78
CA SER A 146 -7.67 27.68 16.35
C SER A 146 -6.90 28.18 17.56
N LYS A 147 -5.61 27.84 17.66
CA LYS A 147 -4.71 28.28 18.72
C LYS A 147 -3.76 29.33 18.15
N SER A 148 -3.44 30.37 18.91
CA SER A 148 -2.41 31.34 18.58
C SER A 148 -1.60 31.75 19.79
N GLY A 149 -0.36 32.20 19.59
CA GLY A 149 0.58 32.53 20.68
C GLY A 149 1.53 31.37 21.00
N LEU A 150 2.00 31.29 22.24
CA LEU A 150 2.98 30.32 22.73
C LEU A 150 2.30 28.98 23.09
N MET A 151 2.63 27.91 22.37
CA MET A 151 2.03 26.58 22.45
C MET A 151 3.09 25.56 22.84
N GLY A 152 2.72 24.51 23.57
CA GLY A 152 3.63 23.37 23.81
C GLY A 152 3.79 22.52 22.55
N SER A 153 5.02 22.13 22.20
CA SER A 153 5.31 21.35 20.99
C SER A 153 5.19 19.83 21.17
N GLY A 154 4.63 19.35 22.29
CA GLY A 154 4.54 17.91 22.61
C GLY A 154 5.75 17.32 23.36
N GLY A 155 6.65 18.17 23.89
CA GLY A 155 7.87 17.82 24.65
C GLY A 155 8.44 19.04 25.40
N LEU A 156 9.77 19.08 25.67
CA LEU A 156 10.47 20.21 26.32
C LEU A 156 10.63 21.49 25.44
N GLY A 157 9.75 21.68 24.45
CA GLY A 157 9.79 22.76 23.46
C GLY A 157 8.52 23.62 23.38
N PHE A 158 8.64 24.83 22.84
CA PHE A 158 7.54 25.77 22.64
C PHE A 158 7.45 26.29 21.19
N SER A 159 6.24 26.44 20.68
CA SER A 159 5.94 27.03 19.38
C SER A 159 5.17 28.35 19.54
N VAL A 160 5.66 29.45 18.96
CA VAL A 160 4.94 30.71 18.84
C VAL A 160 4.34 30.82 17.44
N GLY A 161 3.01 30.76 17.33
CA GLY A 161 2.38 30.72 16.00
C GLY A 161 0.88 30.74 16.02
N SER A 162 0.29 30.23 14.94
CA SER A 162 -1.12 29.89 14.81
C SER A 162 -1.27 28.45 14.32
N LYS A 163 -2.12 27.66 14.99
CA LYS A 163 -2.50 26.30 14.61
C LYS A 163 -4.01 26.25 14.43
N LYS A 164 -4.49 25.56 13.41
CA LYS A 164 -5.90 25.36 13.12
C LYS A 164 -6.14 23.90 12.74
N GLU A 165 -6.99 23.24 13.51
CA GLU A 165 -7.54 21.92 13.25
C GLU A 165 -9.02 22.08 12.95
N LYS A 166 -9.51 21.40 11.90
CA LYS A 166 -10.90 21.45 11.48
C LYS A 166 -11.36 20.04 11.10
N VAL A 167 -12.43 19.57 11.73
CA VAL A 167 -13.17 18.35 11.39
C VAL A 167 -14.53 18.76 10.86
N GLU A 168 -14.91 18.21 9.72
CA GLU A 168 -16.26 18.29 9.15
C GLU A 168 -16.71 16.86 8.92
N GLN A 169 -17.83 16.46 9.51
CA GLN A 169 -18.39 15.14 9.34
C GLN A 169 -19.90 15.25 9.18
N ASP A 170 -20.44 14.62 8.15
CA ASP A 170 -21.86 14.30 8.08
C ASP A 170 -22.02 12.78 8.07
N ARG A 171 -23.11 12.31 8.66
CA ARG A 171 -23.42 10.89 8.75
C ARG A 171 -24.93 10.69 8.71
N THR A 172 -25.36 9.81 7.82
CA THR A 172 -26.71 9.27 7.80
C THR A 172 -26.64 7.77 8.05
N GLN A 173 -27.46 7.28 8.97
CA GLN A 173 -27.53 5.87 9.29
C GLN A 173 -28.99 5.46 9.47
N GLU A 174 -29.42 4.45 8.72
CA GLU A 174 -30.62 3.69 9.03
C GLU A 174 -30.26 2.46 9.89
N SER A 175 -31.14 2.07 10.80
CA SER A 175 -31.01 0.78 11.51
C SER A 175 -32.37 0.13 11.71
N ALA A 176 -32.47 -1.16 11.41
CA ALA A 176 -33.68 -1.94 11.66
C ALA A 176 -33.92 -2.15 13.17
N VAL A 177 -35.16 -1.95 13.60
CA VAL A 177 -35.66 -2.28 14.95
C VAL A 177 -36.64 -3.44 14.82
N SER A 178 -36.20 -4.61 15.27
CA SER A 178 -36.91 -5.87 15.07
C SER A 178 -38.29 -5.89 15.74
N SER A 179 -39.28 -6.50 15.08
CA SER A 179 -40.52 -6.95 15.73
C SER A 179 -40.31 -8.33 16.33
N GLN A 180 -40.85 -8.57 17.53
CA GLN A 180 -40.80 -9.86 18.21
C GLN A 180 -42.21 -10.38 18.42
N VAL A 181 -42.55 -11.51 17.80
CA VAL A 181 -43.89 -12.10 17.86
C VAL A 181 -43.77 -13.56 18.26
N GLY A 182 -44.40 -13.98 19.35
CA GLY A 182 -44.25 -15.39 19.74
C GLY A 182 -44.91 -15.83 21.02
N SER A 183 -44.56 -17.05 21.42
CA SER A 183 -45.05 -17.73 22.63
C SER A 183 -43.90 -18.38 23.41
N LEU A 184 -44.06 -18.48 24.74
CA LEU A 184 -43.04 -19.07 25.62
C LEU A 184 -43.22 -20.57 25.86
N THR A 185 -44.45 -21.04 26.06
CA THR A 185 -44.73 -22.43 26.50
C THR A 185 -45.55 -23.25 25.50
N GLY A 186 -46.36 -22.60 24.65
CA GLY A 186 -47.17 -23.26 23.63
C GLY A 186 -46.80 -22.83 22.22
N HIS A 187 -47.79 -22.90 21.32
CA HIS A 187 -47.63 -22.67 19.88
C HIS A 187 -47.82 -21.22 19.44
N THR A 188 -47.14 -20.86 18.35
CA THR A 188 -47.33 -19.62 17.60
C THR A 188 -47.90 -19.97 16.22
N THR A 189 -49.17 -19.66 15.98
CA THR A 189 -49.89 -19.99 14.74
C THR A 189 -50.26 -18.71 13.97
N LEU A 190 -49.79 -18.61 12.73
CA LEU A 190 -49.98 -17.47 11.84
C LEU A 190 -50.67 -17.94 10.56
N GLN A 191 -51.95 -17.59 10.41
CA GLN A 191 -52.78 -18.00 9.28
C GLN A 191 -53.19 -16.78 8.44
N ALA A 192 -52.62 -16.68 7.25
CA ALA A 192 -52.98 -15.68 6.25
C ALA A 192 -53.80 -16.32 5.11
N ASP A 193 -54.97 -15.79 4.78
CA ASP A 193 -55.76 -16.31 3.64
C ASP A 193 -55.10 -16.07 2.27
N ASN A 194 -54.12 -15.15 2.22
CA ASN A 194 -53.41 -14.76 1.03
C ASN A 194 -51.89 -14.74 1.23
N HIS A 195 -51.32 -13.73 1.89
CA HIS A 195 -49.86 -13.57 1.95
C HIS A 195 -49.33 -13.39 3.37
N TYR A 196 -48.21 -14.06 3.66
CA TYR A 196 -47.40 -13.86 4.85
C TYR A 196 -46.08 -13.16 4.49
N GLN A 197 -45.77 -12.05 5.16
CA GLN A 197 -44.51 -11.32 4.99
C GLN A 197 -43.84 -11.10 6.35
N GLN A 198 -42.56 -11.44 6.43
CA GLN A 198 -41.69 -11.20 7.56
C GLN A 198 -40.42 -10.46 7.10
N THR A 199 -40.05 -9.35 7.74
CA THR A 199 -38.85 -8.58 7.35
C THR A 199 -38.08 -8.04 8.56
N GLY A 200 -36.79 -8.40 8.70
CA GLY A 200 -35.93 -8.05 9.85
C GLY A 200 -36.54 -8.33 11.22
N SER A 201 -37.37 -9.35 11.34
CA SER A 201 -38.17 -9.62 12.54
C SER A 201 -38.04 -11.07 13.02
N VAL A 202 -38.42 -11.31 14.27
CA VAL A 202 -38.28 -12.60 14.94
C VAL A 202 -39.66 -13.15 15.30
N VAL A 203 -39.96 -14.35 14.80
CA VAL A 203 -41.12 -15.15 15.18
C VAL A 203 -40.65 -16.36 15.96
N THR A 204 -41.26 -16.64 17.12
CA THR A 204 -40.75 -17.71 18.00
C THR A 204 -41.84 -18.46 18.76
N ALA A 205 -41.63 -19.76 18.98
CA ALA A 205 -42.31 -20.57 19.98
C ALA A 205 -41.23 -21.29 20.82
N VAL A 206 -40.97 -20.83 22.04
CA VAL A 206 -39.78 -21.27 22.80
C VAL A 206 -39.83 -22.76 23.13
N ASN A 207 -41.00 -23.29 23.53
CA ASN A 207 -41.19 -24.72 23.85
C ASN A 207 -42.27 -25.41 22.99
N GLY A 208 -42.82 -24.72 21.99
CA GLY A 208 -43.86 -25.26 21.11
C GLY A 208 -43.50 -25.11 19.65
N ASP A 209 -44.53 -25.22 18.80
CA ASP A 209 -44.39 -25.18 17.35
C ASP A 209 -44.68 -23.78 16.80
N VAL A 210 -44.06 -23.46 15.67
CA VAL A 210 -44.43 -22.31 14.83
C VAL A 210 -45.09 -22.82 13.56
N ASP A 211 -46.35 -22.43 13.34
CA ASP A 211 -47.12 -22.80 12.15
C ASP A 211 -47.46 -21.55 11.33
N ILE A 212 -47.01 -21.50 10.08
CA ILE A 212 -47.29 -20.43 9.12
C ILE A 212 -48.05 -21.01 7.94
N LEU A 213 -49.30 -20.60 7.76
CA LEU A 213 -50.15 -21.03 6.65
C LEU A 213 -50.55 -19.83 5.80
N ALA A 214 -50.22 -19.86 4.50
CA ALA A 214 -50.56 -18.82 3.56
C ALA A 214 -50.75 -19.38 2.14
N LYS A 215 -51.17 -18.53 1.19
CA LYS A 215 -50.99 -18.86 -0.24
C LYS A 215 -49.55 -18.63 -0.67
N SER A 216 -48.88 -17.63 -0.13
CA SER A 216 -47.44 -17.40 -0.32
C SER A 216 -46.79 -16.81 0.93
N ALA A 217 -45.50 -17.10 1.14
CA ALA A 217 -44.76 -16.69 2.33
C ALA A 217 -43.39 -16.11 1.99
N ASN A 218 -43.08 -14.94 2.53
CA ASN A 218 -41.79 -14.28 2.41
C ASN A 218 -41.19 -14.03 3.80
N ILE A 219 -39.95 -14.44 4.02
CA ILE A 219 -39.17 -14.21 5.23
C ILE A 219 -37.84 -13.61 4.80
N THR A 220 -37.64 -12.31 5.00
CA THR A 220 -36.53 -11.57 4.39
C THR A 220 -35.71 -10.79 5.41
N ALA A 221 -34.42 -10.63 5.17
CA ALA A 221 -33.60 -9.68 5.91
C ALA A 221 -34.12 -8.25 5.70
N ALA A 222 -33.86 -7.37 6.68
CA ALA A 222 -34.06 -5.94 6.54
C ALA A 222 -32.74 -5.25 6.17
N HIS A 223 -32.73 -4.47 5.11
CA HIS A 223 -31.58 -3.63 4.74
C HIS A 223 -31.53 -2.35 5.58
N SER A 224 -30.32 -2.00 6.00
CA SER A 224 -29.99 -0.78 6.72
C SER A 224 -28.85 -0.06 5.99
N ASP A 225 -29.17 1.09 5.42
CA ASP A 225 -28.25 1.91 4.63
C ASP A 225 -27.46 2.87 5.53
N TYR A 226 -26.25 3.21 5.11
CA TYR A 226 -25.46 4.26 5.75
C TYR A 226 -24.63 5.04 4.74
N GLU A 227 -24.37 6.29 5.07
CA GLU A 227 -23.51 7.20 4.33
C GLU A 227 -22.75 8.08 5.32
N SER A 228 -21.48 8.35 5.06
CA SER A 228 -20.68 9.26 5.86
C SER A 228 -19.67 10.01 4.99
N ASN A 229 -19.71 11.35 5.06
CA ASN A 229 -18.66 12.19 4.49
C ASN A 229 -17.81 12.76 5.62
N TYR A 230 -16.54 12.36 5.64
CA TYR A 230 -15.56 12.80 6.62
C TYR A 230 -14.49 13.68 5.97
N LYS A 231 -14.18 14.81 6.58
CA LYS A 231 -13.13 15.71 6.11
C LYS A 231 -12.34 16.30 7.26
N TYR A 232 -11.05 16.01 7.24
CA TYR A 232 -10.07 16.53 8.19
C TYR A 232 -9.17 17.57 7.52
N THR A 233 -9.00 18.74 8.16
CA THR A 233 -8.07 19.79 7.73
C THR A 233 -7.19 20.24 8.88
N TYR A 234 -5.88 20.15 8.67
CA TYR A 234 -4.85 20.62 9.59
C TYR A 234 -4.07 21.75 8.93
N GLU A 235 -3.92 22.89 9.61
CA GLU A 235 -3.13 24.05 9.19
C GLU A 235 -2.26 24.53 10.36
N GLN A 236 -0.94 24.62 10.21
CA GLN A 236 -0.05 25.21 11.22
C GLN A 236 0.82 26.27 10.57
N LYS A 237 1.04 27.38 11.27
CA LYS A 237 1.95 28.48 10.88
C LYS A 237 2.69 28.96 12.13
N GLY A 238 4.01 29.11 12.10
CA GLY A 238 4.71 29.79 13.21
C GLY A 238 6.08 29.24 13.53
N LEU A 239 6.73 29.92 14.47
CA LEU A 239 8.04 29.61 15.03
C LEU A 239 7.92 28.44 16.01
N THR A 240 8.75 27.41 15.87
CA THR A 240 8.78 26.22 16.72
C THR A 240 10.18 26.01 17.25
N ILE A 241 10.31 25.86 18.56
CA ILE A 241 11.53 25.50 19.26
C ILE A 241 11.29 24.14 19.91
N ALA A 242 11.81 23.05 19.35
CA ALA A 242 11.43 21.68 19.75
C ALA A 242 12.62 20.74 20.03
N LEU A 243 12.44 19.88 21.04
CA LEU A 243 13.13 18.59 21.25
C LEU A 243 12.17 17.49 20.76
N SER A 244 12.53 16.75 19.70
CA SER A 244 11.61 15.93 18.89
C SER A 244 11.11 14.65 19.58
N ALA A 245 9.79 14.42 19.63
CA ALA A 245 9.18 13.09 19.78
C ALA A 245 7.78 13.07 19.12
N PRO A 246 7.42 12.02 18.36
CA PRO A 246 6.12 11.94 17.69
C PRO A 246 4.99 11.48 18.62
N VAL A 247 3.81 12.08 18.49
CA VAL A 247 2.54 11.55 19.04
C VAL A 247 1.62 11.25 17.86
N LEU A 248 1.34 9.97 17.64
CA LEU A 248 0.28 9.49 16.77
C LEU A 248 -0.74 8.80 17.66
N ASN A 249 -1.98 9.28 17.65
CA ASN A 249 -3.16 8.54 18.10
C ASN A 249 -4.39 9.24 17.53
N MET A 250 -4.79 8.84 16.32
CA MET A 250 -6.13 9.08 15.79
C MET A 250 -6.46 7.96 14.81
N MET A 251 -6.88 6.84 15.36
CA MET A 251 -7.76 5.85 14.73
C MET A 251 -8.28 5.00 15.87
N ASN A 252 -9.57 5.12 16.18
CA ASN A 252 -10.40 4.19 16.96
C ASN A 252 -11.83 4.74 17.00
N ALA A 253 -12.47 4.82 15.84
CA ALA A 253 -13.89 5.11 15.73
C ALA A 253 -14.51 4.42 14.51
N VAL A 254 -14.08 3.19 14.19
CA VAL A 254 -14.76 2.34 13.21
C VAL A 254 -14.87 0.94 13.79
N ILE A 255 -15.66 0.80 14.85
CA ILE A 255 -16.51 -0.36 15.13
C ILE A 255 -17.67 0.17 15.98
N SER A 256 -18.67 0.80 15.35
CA SER A 256 -19.97 1.01 16.01
C SER A 256 -20.99 -0.06 15.60
N THR A 257 -20.54 -1.24 15.19
CA THR A 257 -21.40 -2.36 14.77
C THR A 257 -21.60 -3.40 15.88
N VAL A 258 -21.49 -2.99 17.16
CA VAL A 258 -21.77 -3.87 18.32
C VAL A 258 -22.93 -3.33 19.18
N ASN A 259 -23.53 -2.18 18.85
CA ASN A 259 -24.55 -1.55 19.71
C ASN A 259 -26.02 -1.88 19.37
N SER A 260 -26.33 -2.88 18.55
CA SER A 260 -27.71 -3.40 18.45
C SER A 260 -28.16 -4.15 19.70
N ALA A 261 -27.22 -4.56 20.57
CA ALA A 261 -27.53 -5.24 21.83
C ALA A 261 -28.10 -4.30 22.93
N LYS A 262 -28.05 -2.97 22.77
CA LYS A 262 -28.33 -2.04 23.87
C LYS A 262 -29.81 -1.79 24.21
N ASN A 263 -30.76 -2.44 23.55
CA ASN A 263 -32.18 -2.35 23.92
C ASN A 263 -32.83 -3.69 24.29
N ILE A 264 -32.07 -4.79 24.33
CA ILE A 264 -32.59 -6.12 24.66
C ILE A 264 -32.52 -6.29 26.18
N GLY A 265 -33.66 -6.11 26.87
CA GLY A 265 -33.79 -6.38 28.31
C GLY A 265 -34.25 -5.21 29.21
N ALA A 266 -34.70 -4.09 28.64
CA ALA A 266 -35.24 -2.96 29.42
C ALA A 266 -36.78 -2.87 29.40
N SER A 267 -37.49 -3.96 29.02
CA SER A 267 -38.95 -3.98 29.15
C SER A 267 -39.34 -4.11 30.61
N LYS A 268 -40.46 -3.47 31.00
CA LYS A 268 -41.05 -3.62 32.33
C LYS A 268 -41.77 -4.96 32.54
N ASP A 269 -41.80 -5.82 31.50
CA ASP A 269 -42.55 -7.07 31.48
C ASP A 269 -41.65 -8.30 31.39
N ASP A 270 -41.86 -9.26 32.31
CA ASP A 270 -41.05 -10.48 32.44
C ASP A 270 -41.18 -11.41 31.23
N ARG A 271 -42.35 -11.49 30.58
CA ARG A 271 -42.56 -12.37 29.41
C ARG A 271 -41.81 -11.88 28.19
N ILE A 272 -41.82 -10.56 27.98
CA ILE A 272 -41.09 -9.92 26.89
C ILE A 272 -39.59 -10.12 27.09
N ASN A 273 -39.10 -9.93 28.32
CA ASN A 273 -37.70 -10.17 28.65
C ASN A 273 -37.31 -11.65 28.50
N ALA A 274 -38.20 -12.59 28.87
CA ALA A 274 -37.99 -14.02 28.68
C ALA A 274 -37.93 -14.42 27.21
N LEU A 275 -38.83 -13.91 26.35
CA LEU A 275 -38.79 -14.17 24.91
C LEU A 275 -37.54 -13.56 24.27
N ALA A 276 -37.19 -12.33 24.65
CA ALA A 276 -35.98 -11.68 24.17
C ALA A 276 -34.71 -12.44 24.56
N ALA A 277 -34.65 -12.95 25.79
CA ALA A 277 -33.55 -13.82 26.25
C ALA A 277 -33.53 -15.14 25.45
N ALA A 278 -34.69 -15.76 25.20
CA ALA A 278 -34.78 -16.95 24.37
C ALA A 278 -34.28 -16.69 22.94
N ASN A 279 -34.71 -15.59 22.31
CA ASN A 279 -34.25 -15.17 20.98
C ASN A 279 -32.73 -14.97 20.94
N SER A 280 -32.15 -14.33 21.96
CA SER A 280 -30.69 -14.22 22.08
C SER A 280 -29.99 -15.56 22.25
N GLY A 281 -30.63 -16.50 22.98
CA GLY A 281 -30.17 -17.88 23.13
C GLY A 281 -30.18 -18.65 21.81
N TRP A 282 -31.21 -18.45 20.97
CA TRP A 282 -31.29 -19.02 19.63
C TRP A 282 -30.20 -18.49 18.71
N ALA A 283 -29.97 -17.18 18.70
CA ALA A 283 -28.87 -16.57 17.95
C ALA A 283 -27.50 -17.14 18.39
N ALA A 284 -27.23 -17.21 19.70
CA ALA A 284 -26.00 -17.80 20.24
C ALA A 284 -25.87 -19.30 19.91
N TYR A 285 -26.97 -20.05 19.98
CA TYR A 285 -26.99 -21.47 19.61
C TYR A 285 -26.68 -21.68 18.12
N ARG A 286 -27.24 -20.85 17.22
CA ARG A 286 -26.94 -20.94 15.77
C ARG A 286 -25.48 -20.59 15.48
N LEU A 287 -24.94 -19.56 16.15
CA LEU A 287 -23.51 -19.24 16.06
C LEU A 287 -22.63 -20.42 16.51
N ALA A 288 -22.99 -21.11 17.59
CA ALA A 288 -22.28 -22.30 18.04
C ALA A 288 -22.42 -23.50 17.07
N GLN A 289 -23.59 -23.66 16.42
CA GLN A 289 -23.77 -24.69 15.40
C GLN A 289 -22.96 -24.41 14.14
N ASN A 290 -22.88 -23.15 13.71
CA ASN A 290 -22.26 -22.76 12.44
C ASN A 290 -20.76 -22.47 12.56
N ALA A 291 -20.24 -22.31 13.76
CA ALA A 291 -18.82 -22.02 13.99
C ALA A 291 -18.15 -23.10 14.85
N GLU A 292 -17.42 -24.01 14.20
CA GLU A 292 -16.63 -25.04 14.87
C GLU A 292 -15.39 -24.49 15.62
N ASN A 293 -15.03 -23.20 15.45
CA ASN A 293 -13.74 -22.63 15.91
C ASN A 293 -13.82 -21.36 16.79
N ILE A 294 -14.93 -21.09 17.51
CA ILE A 294 -15.07 -19.86 18.35
C ILE A 294 -14.16 -19.85 19.60
N GLY A 295 -13.56 -20.97 20.00
CA GLY A 295 -12.68 -21.04 21.18
C GLY A 295 -11.53 -20.01 21.18
N ASN A 296 -11.10 -19.54 20.00
CA ASN A 296 -9.92 -18.68 19.86
C ASN A 296 -10.24 -17.17 19.79
N MET A 297 -11.42 -16.78 19.30
CA MET A 297 -11.72 -15.36 19.02
C MET A 297 -11.99 -14.53 20.29
N ALA A 298 -12.55 -15.14 21.34
CA ALA A 298 -12.70 -14.50 22.66
C ALA A 298 -11.39 -14.43 23.46
N SER A 299 -10.41 -15.28 23.15
CA SER A 299 -9.07 -15.30 23.75
C SER A 299 -8.23 -14.09 23.30
N ASP A 300 -8.35 -13.73 22.02
CA ASP A 300 -7.43 -12.77 21.40
C ASP A 300 -7.84 -11.32 21.65
N LEU A 301 -9.13 -11.06 21.91
CA LEU A 301 -9.61 -9.76 22.39
C LEU A 301 -9.18 -9.45 23.84
N MET A 302 -8.78 -10.47 24.62
CA MET A 302 -8.34 -10.31 26.02
C MET A 302 -6.82 -10.26 26.22
N LYS A 303 -6.01 -10.51 25.18
CA LYS A 303 -4.53 -10.50 25.25
C LYS A 303 -3.95 -9.16 24.76
N GLY A 304 -4.49 -8.06 25.27
CA GLY A 304 -3.91 -6.73 25.07
C GLY A 304 -2.49 -6.67 25.63
N ASN A 305 -1.49 -6.78 24.75
CA ASN A 305 -0.08 -6.70 25.11
C ASN A 305 0.70 -5.88 24.07
N LEU A 306 0.61 -4.55 24.17
CA LEU A 306 1.52 -3.61 23.52
C LEU A 306 2.38 -2.96 24.61
N GLY A 307 3.45 -3.66 24.97
CA GLY A 307 4.47 -3.20 25.90
C GLY A 307 5.38 -2.16 25.24
N SER A 308 5.42 -1.00 25.88
CA SER A 308 6.43 0.05 25.75
C SER A 308 7.81 -0.43 26.20
N ASP A 309 8.88 -0.15 25.44
CA ASP A 309 10.18 0.25 25.98
C ASP A 309 11.19 0.67 24.89
N GLY A 310 11.99 1.70 25.19
CA GLY A 310 13.33 1.88 24.60
C GLY A 310 13.67 3.21 23.92
N ALA A 311 13.59 4.36 24.59
CA ALA A 311 14.23 5.60 24.13
C ALA A 311 15.57 5.80 24.85
N GLY A 312 16.69 5.60 24.13
CA GLY A 312 18.04 5.82 24.62
C GLY A 312 18.87 6.70 23.68
N GLY A 313 19.19 7.92 24.15
CA GLY A 313 20.37 8.69 23.79
C GLY A 313 20.36 9.46 22.47
N THR A 314 20.06 10.77 22.51
CA THR A 314 20.56 11.70 21.48
C THR A 314 20.73 13.12 22.03
N SER A 315 21.81 13.77 21.60
CA SER A 315 22.33 15.09 21.95
C SER A 315 21.32 16.23 21.78
N VAL A 316 21.37 17.19 22.72
CA VAL A 316 20.50 18.38 22.76
C VAL A 316 20.95 19.38 21.68
N GLY A 317 20.19 19.44 20.58
CA GLY A 317 20.25 20.51 19.59
C GLY A 317 18.97 21.36 19.64
N VAL A 318 19.09 22.66 19.88
CA VAL A 318 17.95 23.59 19.84
C VAL A 318 17.75 24.06 18.39
N SER A 319 16.63 23.66 17.77
CA SER A 319 16.25 24.14 16.44
C SER A 319 15.11 25.16 16.54
N ILE A 320 15.25 26.31 15.88
CA ILE A 320 14.24 27.37 15.81
C ILE A 320 13.68 27.38 14.38
N THR A 321 12.50 26.84 14.15
CA THR A 321 11.93 26.70 12.79
C THR A 321 10.62 27.46 12.63
N TYR A 322 10.53 28.39 11.67
CA TYR A 322 9.27 28.98 11.23
C TYR A 322 8.71 28.19 10.04
N GLY A 323 7.51 27.62 10.14
CA GLY A 323 6.94 26.86 9.02
C GLY A 323 5.45 27.06 8.86
N GLN A 324 4.95 26.87 7.63
CA GLN A 324 3.54 26.71 7.32
C GLN A 324 3.29 25.33 6.74
N GLN A 325 2.30 24.61 7.25
CA GLN A 325 1.87 23.32 6.72
C GLN A 325 0.36 23.24 6.66
N LYS A 326 -0.16 22.54 5.64
CA LYS A 326 -1.56 22.27 5.41
C LYS A 326 -1.76 20.84 4.92
N ASN A 327 -2.56 20.08 5.65
CA ASN A 327 -2.99 18.73 5.28
C ASN A 327 -4.53 18.70 5.20
N VAL A 328 -5.07 18.07 4.16
CA VAL A 328 -6.50 17.85 3.96
C VAL A 328 -6.69 16.37 3.60
N SER A 329 -7.56 15.70 4.34
CA SER A 329 -8.01 14.33 4.04
C SER A 329 -9.53 14.34 3.94
N THR A 330 -10.06 13.66 2.93
CA THR A 330 -11.50 13.51 2.68
C THR A 330 -11.80 12.04 2.45
N THR A 331 -12.77 11.50 3.15
CA THR A 331 -13.25 10.12 3.00
C THR A 331 -14.75 10.14 2.83
N HIS A 332 -15.25 9.45 1.82
CA HIS A 332 -16.66 9.18 1.60
C HIS A 332 -16.87 7.68 1.69
N THR A 333 -17.81 7.26 2.52
CA THR A 333 -18.20 5.86 2.68
C THR A 333 -19.71 5.73 2.54
N GLU A 334 -20.16 4.77 1.76
CA GLU A 334 -21.58 4.42 1.64
C GLU A 334 -21.75 2.90 1.55
N GLY A 335 -22.92 2.40 1.91
CA GLY A 335 -23.20 0.98 1.81
C GLY A 335 -24.48 0.58 2.53
N ASN A 336 -24.70 -0.73 2.61
CA ASN A 336 -25.82 -1.30 3.32
C ASN A 336 -25.43 -2.55 4.11
N THR A 337 -26.24 -2.86 5.11
CA THR A 337 -26.13 -4.09 5.89
C THR A 337 -27.46 -4.81 5.90
N ALA A 338 -27.44 -6.15 5.96
CA ALA A 338 -28.63 -6.96 6.04
C ALA A 338 -28.79 -7.49 7.47
N GLN A 339 -29.99 -7.31 8.05
CA GLN A 339 -30.36 -7.82 9.38
C GLN A 339 -31.36 -8.97 9.18
N SER A 340 -30.97 -10.19 9.57
CA SER A 340 -31.75 -11.40 9.31
C SER A 340 -33.16 -11.35 9.92
N SER A 341 -34.12 -12.00 9.25
CA SER A 341 -35.34 -12.45 9.93
C SER A 341 -35.12 -13.83 10.53
N GLU A 342 -35.88 -14.15 11.58
CA GLU A 342 -35.78 -15.44 12.27
C GLU A 342 -37.16 -16.08 12.51
N VAL A 343 -37.25 -17.40 12.31
CA VAL A 343 -38.38 -18.22 12.74
C VAL A 343 -37.85 -19.39 13.58
N ASN A 344 -38.09 -19.37 14.88
CA ASN A 344 -37.50 -20.32 15.83
C ASN A 344 -38.57 -21.13 16.59
N ALA A 345 -38.43 -22.45 16.67
CA ALA A 345 -39.31 -23.31 17.47
C ALA A 345 -38.51 -24.29 18.33
N GLY A 346 -38.84 -24.39 19.62
CA GLY A 346 -38.39 -25.50 20.48
C GLY A 346 -39.03 -26.84 20.08
N GLY A 347 -40.19 -26.78 19.44
CA GLY A 347 -40.83 -27.87 18.71
C GLY A 347 -40.48 -27.83 17.22
N GLN A 348 -41.51 -27.90 16.38
CA GLN A 348 -41.43 -27.89 14.93
C GLN A 348 -41.67 -26.50 14.33
N VAL A 349 -41.06 -26.22 13.18
CA VAL A 349 -41.46 -25.11 12.31
C VAL A 349 -42.16 -25.69 11.08
N ASN A 350 -43.40 -25.30 10.83
CA ASN A 350 -44.18 -25.69 9.65
C ASN A 350 -44.56 -24.46 8.83
N ILE A 351 -44.14 -24.40 7.58
CA ILE A 351 -44.50 -23.31 6.65
C ILE A 351 -45.16 -23.91 5.41
N ALA A 352 -46.42 -23.55 5.16
CA ALA A 352 -47.20 -24.02 4.02
C ALA A 352 -47.70 -22.85 3.17
N ALA A 353 -47.26 -22.80 1.90
CA ALA A 353 -47.72 -21.89 0.86
C ALA A 353 -48.56 -22.68 -0.17
N THR A 354 -49.89 -22.66 -0.03
CA THR A 354 -50.78 -23.51 -0.86
C THR A 354 -52.02 -22.76 -1.35
N GLY A 355 -52.55 -23.17 -2.51
CA GLY A 355 -53.85 -22.70 -3.01
C GLY A 355 -53.83 -21.49 -3.95
N ALA A 356 -52.65 -21.03 -4.41
CA ALA A 356 -52.52 -20.02 -5.48
C ALA A 356 -51.83 -20.54 -6.76
N GLY A 357 -51.64 -21.87 -6.89
CA GLY A 357 -50.92 -22.45 -8.03
C GLY A 357 -49.50 -21.89 -8.14
N LYS A 358 -49.15 -21.31 -9.31
CA LYS A 358 -47.82 -20.76 -9.62
C LYS A 358 -47.38 -19.55 -8.78
N GLN A 359 -48.25 -18.99 -7.94
CA GLN A 359 -47.88 -17.90 -7.02
C GLN A 359 -47.66 -18.41 -5.58
N SER A 360 -47.70 -19.72 -5.37
CA SER A 360 -47.61 -20.31 -4.04
C SER A 360 -46.17 -20.60 -3.65
N ASP A 361 -45.40 -19.53 -3.53
CA ASP A 361 -43.97 -19.60 -3.26
C ASP A 361 -43.65 -19.42 -1.77
N ILE A 362 -42.56 -20.04 -1.33
CA ILE A 362 -41.88 -19.71 -0.07
C ILE A 362 -40.54 -19.08 -0.41
N ASN A 363 -40.31 -17.83 0.02
CA ASN A 363 -39.04 -17.14 -0.15
C ASN A 363 -38.41 -16.85 1.22
N ILE A 364 -37.19 -17.34 1.46
CA ILE A 364 -36.38 -17.07 2.66
C ILE A 364 -35.10 -16.40 2.18
N ILE A 365 -34.89 -15.13 2.56
CA ILE A 365 -33.81 -14.29 2.00
C ILE A 365 -32.97 -13.71 3.13
N GLY A 366 -31.68 -14.05 3.22
CA GLY A 366 -30.77 -13.71 4.31
C GLY A 366 -31.38 -13.96 5.69
N SER A 367 -32.08 -15.09 5.87
CA SER A 367 -32.90 -15.33 7.05
C SER A 367 -32.75 -16.76 7.60
N ASP A 368 -33.04 -16.93 8.88
CA ASP A 368 -32.89 -18.19 9.60
C ASP A 368 -34.25 -18.81 9.96
N VAL A 369 -34.42 -20.11 9.71
CA VAL A 369 -35.64 -20.85 10.07
C VAL A 369 -35.27 -22.19 10.71
N SER A 370 -35.61 -22.40 11.98
CA SER A 370 -35.13 -23.58 12.73
C SER A 370 -36.14 -24.11 13.75
N GLY A 371 -36.48 -25.40 13.65
CA GLY A 371 -37.23 -26.15 14.65
C GLY A 371 -36.37 -27.26 15.28
N LYS A 372 -36.28 -27.30 16.61
CA LYS A 372 -35.50 -28.32 17.36
C LYS A 372 -36.07 -29.73 17.27
N GLN A 373 -37.34 -29.88 16.92
CA GLN A 373 -37.99 -31.17 16.69
C GLN A 373 -38.33 -31.42 15.21
N GLY A 374 -38.10 -30.43 14.34
CA GLY A 374 -38.19 -30.57 12.89
C GLY A 374 -38.51 -29.26 12.18
N THR A 375 -38.17 -29.18 10.90
CA THR A 375 -38.53 -28.04 10.02
C THR A 375 -39.17 -28.57 8.74
N SER A 376 -40.38 -28.12 8.41
CA SER A 376 -41.14 -28.53 7.22
C SER A 376 -41.53 -27.31 6.38
N LEU A 377 -41.09 -27.29 5.12
CA LEU A 377 -41.49 -26.28 4.13
C LEU A 377 -42.26 -26.96 2.99
N LYS A 378 -43.47 -26.46 2.71
CA LYS A 378 -44.34 -26.97 1.65
C LYS A 378 -44.87 -25.85 0.78
N ALA A 379 -44.60 -25.90 -0.52
CA ALA A 379 -45.04 -24.91 -1.50
C ALA A 379 -45.67 -25.60 -2.72
N ASP A 380 -46.85 -25.13 -3.18
CA ASP A 380 -47.43 -25.65 -4.44
C ASP A 380 -46.60 -25.22 -5.67
N ASN A 381 -45.71 -24.23 -5.54
CA ASN A 381 -44.77 -23.80 -6.59
C ASN A 381 -43.31 -23.81 -6.07
N ASP A 382 -42.65 -22.66 -5.95
CA ASP A 382 -41.21 -22.59 -5.70
C ASP A 382 -40.87 -22.45 -4.20
N ILE A 383 -39.72 -23.02 -3.79
CA ILE A 383 -39.08 -22.72 -2.50
C ILE A 383 -37.71 -22.09 -2.80
N ASN A 384 -37.53 -20.82 -2.45
CA ASN A 384 -36.31 -20.08 -2.72
C ASN A 384 -35.62 -19.69 -1.41
N LEU A 385 -34.44 -20.24 -1.16
CA LEU A 385 -33.54 -19.87 -0.08
C LEU A 385 -32.39 -19.07 -0.68
N LEU A 386 -32.35 -17.77 -0.41
CA LEU A 386 -31.43 -16.82 -1.05
C LEU A 386 -30.61 -16.08 0.00
N ALA A 387 -29.40 -15.64 -0.31
CA ALA A 387 -28.69 -14.68 0.52
C ALA A 387 -29.23 -13.25 0.31
N ALA A 388 -29.05 -12.40 1.31
CA ALA A 388 -29.20 -10.96 1.19
C ALA A 388 -27.83 -10.32 0.91
N GLU A 389 -27.72 -9.59 -0.20
CA GLU A 389 -26.50 -8.87 -0.59
C GLU A 389 -26.25 -7.67 0.35
N GLN A 390 -24.97 -7.43 0.63
CA GLN A 390 -24.45 -6.31 1.38
C GLN A 390 -23.34 -5.61 0.59
N THR A 391 -23.29 -4.28 0.65
CA THR A 391 -22.28 -3.50 -0.08
C THR A 391 -21.55 -2.51 0.83
N HIS A 392 -20.28 -2.26 0.50
CA HIS A 392 -19.48 -1.20 1.12
C HIS A 392 -18.60 -0.54 0.06
N LEU A 393 -18.70 0.77 -0.06
CA LEU A 393 -17.91 1.60 -0.95
C LEU A 393 -17.14 2.64 -0.12
N GLU A 394 -15.84 2.72 -0.34
CA GLU A 394 -14.95 3.71 0.25
C GLU A 394 -14.21 4.48 -0.85
N ARG A 395 -14.23 5.81 -0.74
CA ARG A 395 -13.47 6.73 -1.60
C ARG A 395 -12.75 7.75 -0.74
N SER A 396 -11.43 7.74 -0.78
CA SER A 396 -10.60 8.62 0.03
C SER A 396 -9.62 9.39 -0.83
N THR A 397 -9.36 10.65 -0.47
CA THR A 397 -8.28 11.45 -1.02
C THR A 397 -7.54 12.19 0.08
N ASN A 398 -6.24 12.35 -0.07
CA ASN A 398 -5.42 13.13 0.84
C ASN A 398 -4.50 14.09 0.05
N LYS A 399 -4.26 15.28 0.62
CA LYS A 399 -3.39 16.31 0.06
C LYS A 399 -2.61 16.99 1.19
N SER A 400 -1.30 17.08 1.05
CA SER A 400 -0.41 17.80 1.97
C SER A 400 0.40 18.86 1.23
N SER A 401 0.69 19.97 1.89
CA SER A 401 1.57 21.01 1.39
C SER A 401 2.21 21.77 2.55
N GLY A 402 3.44 22.22 2.39
CA GLY A 402 4.06 23.05 3.41
C GLY A 402 5.37 23.70 2.95
N PHE A 403 5.79 24.71 3.69
CA PHE A 403 7.11 25.30 3.61
C PHE A 403 7.64 25.55 5.02
N ASN A 404 8.94 25.47 5.22
CA ASN A 404 9.60 25.84 6.47
C ASN A 404 10.85 26.69 6.18
N ALA A 405 11.22 27.52 7.13
CA ALA A 405 12.46 28.28 7.16
C ALA A 405 12.89 28.40 8.63
N GLY A 406 14.10 28.00 8.99
CA GLY A 406 14.54 27.94 10.39
C GLY A 406 15.98 28.35 10.57
N ALA A 407 16.39 28.60 11.81
CA ALA A 407 17.78 28.71 12.22
C ALA A 407 18.08 27.68 13.32
N THR A 408 19.19 26.97 13.21
CA THR A 408 19.70 26.04 14.23
C THR A 408 20.90 26.66 14.93
N ILE A 409 21.00 26.47 16.25
CA ILE A 409 22.17 26.88 17.05
C ILE A 409 22.63 25.64 17.81
N GLY A 410 23.76 25.06 17.38
CA GLY A 410 24.42 23.95 18.06
C GLY A 410 25.73 24.37 18.72
N THR A 411 26.40 23.45 19.41
CA THR A 411 27.74 23.69 20.00
C THR A 411 28.80 24.10 18.97
N ASN A 412 28.51 23.90 17.68
CA ASN A 412 29.41 24.16 16.57
C ASN A 412 28.95 25.34 15.68
N GLY A 413 27.91 26.12 16.07
CA GLY A 413 27.55 27.39 15.44
C GLY A 413 26.10 27.56 14.92
N ILE A 414 25.84 28.64 14.18
CA ILE A 414 24.52 29.00 13.59
C ILE A 414 24.32 28.32 12.21
N GLY A 415 23.11 27.95 11.82
CA GLY A 415 22.76 27.53 10.45
C GLY A 415 21.34 27.91 10.06
N PHE A 416 21.05 28.23 8.80
CA PHE A 416 19.74 28.66 8.29
C PHE A 416 19.14 27.63 7.32
N THR A 417 17.95 27.11 7.59
CA THR A 417 17.25 26.12 6.78
C THR A 417 16.08 26.74 6.01
N ALA A 418 15.72 26.22 4.86
CA ALA A 418 14.51 26.52 4.09
C ALA A 418 14.05 25.26 3.35
N GLY A 419 12.77 24.88 3.40
CA GLY A 419 12.27 23.67 2.75
C GLY A 419 10.82 23.75 2.32
N ARG A 420 10.42 22.80 1.46
CA ARG A 420 9.08 22.66 0.88
C ARG A 420 8.64 21.21 0.91
N LYS A 421 7.34 20.98 1.14
CA LYS A 421 6.70 19.66 1.14
C LYS A 421 5.42 19.70 0.30
N TYR A 422 5.15 18.63 -0.43
CA TYR A 422 3.92 18.44 -1.20
C TYR A 422 3.57 16.95 -1.26
N GLY A 423 2.32 16.59 -1.02
CA GLY A 423 1.87 15.21 -1.14
C GLY A 423 0.44 15.12 -1.63
N LYS A 424 0.11 14.03 -2.31
CA LYS A 424 -1.24 13.70 -2.76
C LYS A 424 -1.42 12.20 -2.83
N GLY A 425 -2.64 11.74 -2.64
CA GLY A 425 -3.00 10.35 -2.82
C GLY A 425 -4.50 10.13 -2.83
N TYR A 426 -4.88 8.90 -3.14
CA TYR A 426 -6.24 8.42 -3.07
C TYR A 426 -6.26 6.94 -2.74
N ASP A 427 -7.36 6.50 -2.15
CA ASP A 427 -7.66 5.10 -1.85
C ASP A 427 -9.13 4.83 -2.18
N ASN A 428 -9.40 3.76 -2.93
CA ASN A 428 -10.73 3.37 -3.33
C ASN A 428 -10.93 1.89 -3.03
N GLY A 429 -11.98 1.54 -2.29
CA GLY A 429 -12.37 0.17 -2.00
C GLY A 429 -13.84 -0.08 -2.36
N ASP A 430 -14.13 -1.21 -2.99
CA ASP A 430 -15.49 -1.69 -3.26
C ASP A 430 -15.62 -3.13 -2.78
N GLU A 431 -16.63 -3.41 -1.97
CA GLU A 431 -16.85 -4.71 -1.34
C GLU A 431 -18.30 -5.15 -1.49
N THR A 432 -18.50 -6.45 -1.77
CA THR A 432 -19.80 -7.12 -1.75
C THR A 432 -19.72 -8.37 -0.89
N THR A 433 -20.57 -8.46 0.13
CA THR A 433 -20.70 -9.60 1.04
C THR A 433 -22.14 -10.09 1.09
N TYR A 434 -22.38 -11.22 1.73
CA TYR A 434 -23.71 -11.85 1.74
C TYR A 434 -24.10 -12.37 3.11
N THR A 435 -25.27 -11.95 3.59
CA THR A 435 -25.95 -12.62 4.70
C THR A 435 -26.69 -13.83 4.16
N HIS A 436 -26.22 -15.04 4.48
CA HIS A 436 -26.77 -16.30 3.98
C HIS A 436 -28.10 -16.68 4.66
N SER A 437 -28.91 -17.52 3.99
CA SER A 437 -30.11 -18.11 4.60
C SER A 437 -29.81 -19.50 5.17
N HIS A 438 -30.30 -19.78 6.38
CA HIS A 438 -30.15 -21.08 7.01
C HIS A 438 -31.50 -21.69 7.35
N VAL A 439 -31.73 -22.93 6.93
CA VAL A 439 -32.99 -23.63 7.21
C VAL A 439 -32.72 -25.00 7.83
N GLY A 440 -33.35 -25.25 8.98
CA GLY A 440 -33.31 -26.52 9.71
C GLY A 440 -32.46 -26.48 10.98
N ASP A 441 -32.24 -27.64 11.58
CA ASP A 441 -31.39 -27.82 12.76
C ASP A 441 -30.60 -29.13 12.61
N LYS A 442 -29.31 -29.12 12.95
CA LYS A 442 -28.43 -30.30 12.79
C LYS A 442 -28.89 -31.53 13.59
N ASN A 443 -29.80 -31.35 14.56
CA ASN A 443 -30.30 -32.41 15.44
C ASN A 443 -31.74 -32.86 15.13
N SER A 444 -32.41 -32.28 14.14
CA SER A 444 -33.81 -32.62 13.80
C SER A 444 -34.02 -32.87 12.31
N GLN A 445 -35.18 -33.41 11.94
CA GLN A 445 -35.50 -33.69 10.53
C GLN A 445 -35.88 -32.39 9.82
N THR A 446 -35.28 -32.17 8.64
CA THR A 446 -35.70 -31.08 7.75
C THR A 446 -36.36 -31.65 6.50
N THR A 447 -37.51 -31.11 6.08
CA THR A 447 -38.30 -31.60 4.94
C THR A 447 -38.76 -30.46 4.02
N PHE A 448 -38.58 -30.66 2.72
CA PHE A 448 -38.97 -29.75 1.65
C PHE A 448 -39.90 -30.46 0.66
N GLU A 449 -41.07 -29.90 0.42
CA GLU A 449 -42.00 -30.33 -0.63
C GLU A 449 -42.32 -29.14 -1.55
N SER A 450 -41.71 -29.09 -2.73
CA SER A 450 -41.94 -28.06 -3.74
C SER A 450 -42.66 -28.62 -4.96
N GLY A 451 -43.75 -27.98 -5.37
CA GLY A 451 -44.47 -28.31 -6.59
C GLY A 451 -43.71 -27.95 -7.87
N ALA A 452 -42.67 -27.12 -7.80
CA ALA A 452 -41.84 -26.69 -8.91
C ALA A 452 -40.34 -26.71 -8.55
N THR A 453 -39.70 -25.55 -8.35
CA THR A 453 -38.24 -25.45 -8.16
C THR A 453 -37.88 -25.16 -6.72
N THR A 454 -36.89 -25.89 -6.19
CA THR A 454 -36.19 -25.50 -4.97
C THR A 454 -34.84 -24.87 -5.32
N SER A 455 -34.61 -23.61 -4.91
CA SER A 455 -33.37 -22.87 -5.17
C SER A 455 -32.64 -22.55 -3.87
N LEU A 456 -31.34 -22.82 -3.81
CA LEU A 456 -30.43 -22.56 -2.71
C LEU A 456 -29.30 -21.68 -3.24
N LYS A 457 -29.38 -20.36 -3.08
CA LYS A 457 -28.40 -19.42 -3.61
C LYS A 457 -27.81 -18.55 -2.51
N GLY A 458 -26.62 -18.89 -2.01
CA GLY A 458 -26.13 -18.35 -0.75
C GLY A 458 -26.97 -18.84 0.43
N ALA A 459 -27.23 -20.15 0.49
CA ALA A 459 -28.07 -20.74 1.52
C ALA A 459 -27.65 -22.16 1.92
N GLN A 460 -27.86 -22.49 3.20
CA GLN A 460 -27.63 -23.82 3.75
C GLN A 460 -28.91 -24.44 4.30
N VAL A 461 -29.11 -25.72 3.98
CA VAL A 461 -30.11 -26.57 4.62
C VAL A 461 -29.40 -27.54 5.53
N GLN A 462 -29.81 -27.57 6.80
CA GLN A 462 -29.21 -28.42 7.82
C GLN A 462 -30.26 -29.37 8.41
N GLY A 463 -29.85 -30.58 8.80
CA GLY A 463 -30.76 -31.56 9.39
C GLY A 463 -29.99 -32.74 9.98
N LYS A 464 -30.49 -33.38 11.05
CA LYS A 464 -30.04 -34.74 11.40
C LYS A 464 -30.33 -35.71 10.25
N GLY A 465 -31.45 -35.49 9.57
CA GLY A 465 -31.75 -36.01 8.26
C GLY A 465 -32.45 -34.95 7.40
N VAL A 466 -32.36 -35.09 6.07
CA VAL A 466 -32.99 -34.16 5.11
C VAL A 466 -33.83 -34.91 4.07
N LYS A 467 -35.07 -34.46 3.84
CA LYS A 467 -35.95 -34.97 2.79
C LYS A 467 -36.32 -33.84 1.84
N LEU A 468 -36.20 -34.06 0.53
CA LEU A 468 -36.52 -33.05 -0.48
C LEU A 468 -37.22 -33.70 -1.67
N ASP A 469 -38.42 -33.24 -1.97
CA ASP A 469 -39.16 -33.54 -3.19
C ASP A 469 -39.42 -32.25 -3.99
N ALA A 470 -38.94 -32.19 -5.24
CA ALA A 470 -39.12 -31.03 -6.12
C ALA A 470 -39.17 -31.44 -7.60
N GLN A 471 -39.63 -30.55 -8.49
CA GLN A 471 -39.42 -30.75 -9.94
C GLN A 471 -38.00 -30.40 -10.36
N ASN A 472 -37.44 -29.30 -9.86
CA ASN A 472 -36.06 -28.89 -10.13
C ASN A 472 -35.35 -28.49 -8.84
N LEU A 473 -34.03 -28.65 -8.81
CA LEU A 473 -33.16 -28.25 -7.71
C LEU A 473 -31.99 -27.41 -8.24
N ASN A 474 -31.79 -26.21 -7.70
CA ASN A 474 -30.64 -25.37 -8.02
C ASN A 474 -29.87 -25.06 -6.73
N ILE A 475 -28.55 -25.30 -6.72
CA ILE A 475 -27.67 -24.93 -5.60
C ILE A 475 -26.51 -24.11 -6.14
N GLU A 476 -26.43 -22.83 -5.76
CA GLU A 476 -25.41 -21.89 -6.20
C GLU A 476 -24.74 -21.21 -5.00
N SER A 477 -23.45 -21.49 -4.81
CA SER A 477 -22.61 -20.74 -3.87
C SER A 477 -22.29 -19.35 -4.41
N LEU A 478 -22.24 -18.34 -3.53
CA LEU A 478 -21.95 -16.95 -3.88
C LEU A 478 -20.53 -16.58 -3.46
N GLN A 479 -19.82 -15.86 -4.34
CA GLN A 479 -18.52 -15.29 -4.00
C GLN A 479 -18.70 -13.91 -3.41
N GLU A 480 -18.14 -13.68 -2.23
CA GLU A 480 -17.87 -12.33 -1.75
C GLU A 480 -16.75 -11.71 -2.58
N THR A 481 -16.81 -10.40 -2.82
CA THR A 481 -15.82 -9.68 -3.62
C THR A 481 -15.26 -8.46 -2.88
N LEU A 482 -13.99 -8.17 -3.14
CA LEU A 482 -13.33 -6.94 -2.70
C LEU A 482 -12.38 -6.48 -3.79
N THR A 483 -12.48 -5.21 -4.19
CA THR A 483 -11.49 -4.56 -5.06
C THR A 483 -10.92 -3.34 -4.34
N TYR A 484 -9.60 -3.17 -4.41
CA TYR A 484 -8.92 -2.03 -3.81
C TYR A 484 -7.93 -1.41 -4.80
N LYS A 485 -7.89 -0.06 -4.84
CA LYS A 485 -6.89 0.71 -5.59
C LYS A 485 -6.43 1.91 -4.77
N GLY A 486 -5.14 1.92 -4.43
CA GLY A 486 -4.50 3.01 -3.70
C GLY A 486 -3.29 3.57 -4.45
N LYS A 487 -3.08 4.89 -4.36
CA LYS A 487 -1.84 5.53 -4.83
C LYS A 487 -1.48 6.70 -3.94
N GLN A 488 -0.29 6.67 -3.37
CA GLN A 488 0.28 7.76 -2.57
C GLN A 488 1.49 8.36 -3.27
N MET A 489 1.68 9.68 -3.15
CA MET A 489 2.87 10.39 -3.63
C MET A 489 3.23 11.51 -2.67
N ASN A 490 4.48 11.58 -2.25
CA ASN A 490 5.03 12.61 -1.37
C ASN A 490 6.34 13.14 -1.95
N VAL A 491 6.54 14.45 -1.93
CA VAL A 491 7.74 15.17 -2.39
C VAL A 491 8.15 16.12 -1.27
N SER A 492 9.43 16.12 -0.90
CA SER A 492 9.99 17.11 0.01
C SER A 492 11.36 17.58 -0.44
N GLY A 493 11.74 18.78 -0.03
CA GLY A 493 13.09 19.29 -0.23
C GLY A 493 13.44 20.33 0.82
N GLN A 494 14.71 20.42 1.18
CA GLN A 494 15.23 21.33 2.19
C GLN A 494 16.64 21.78 1.80
N VAL A 495 16.98 23.02 2.09
CA VAL A 495 18.30 23.63 1.90
C VAL A 495 18.70 24.27 3.21
N THR A 496 19.92 24.04 3.67
CA THR A 496 20.53 24.64 4.86
C THR A 496 21.80 25.39 4.48
N VAL A 497 22.01 26.57 5.05
CA VAL A 497 23.16 27.45 4.79
C VAL A 497 23.74 27.90 6.13
N GLY A 498 25.00 27.59 6.40
CA GLY A 498 25.76 27.90 7.62
C GLY A 498 27.24 28.04 7.28
N TYR A 499 28.13 27.32 7.99
CA TYR A 499 29.55 27.19 7.60
C TYR A 499 29.60 26.08 6.57
N GLY A 500 28.99 26.35 5.42
CA GLY A 500 28.62 25.33 4.48
C GLY A 500 27.22 25.43 3.92
N PHE A 501 26.99 24.62 2.91
CA PHE A 501 25.71 24.44 2.25
C PHE A 501 25.31 22.99 2.42
N SER A 502 24.06 22.71 2.81
CA SER A 502 23.46 21.39 2.62
C SER A 502 22.12 21.51 1.89
N ALA A 503 21.79 20.54 1.06
CA ALA A 503 20.50 20.43 0.40
C ALA A 503 20.06 18.98 0.41
N SER A 504 18.81 18.72 0.78
CA SER A 504 18.19 17.41 0.72
C SER A 504 16.89 17.46 -0.08
N GLY A 505 16.57 16.35 -0.73
CA GLY A 505 15.35 16.16 -1.49
C GLY A 505 14.86 14.74 -1.32
N SER A 506 13.54 14.55 -1.21
CA SER A 506 12.95 13.23 -1.25
C SER A 506 11.68 13.16 -2.10
N TYR A 507 11.47 12.02 -2.72
CA TYR A 507 10.29 11.68 -3.51
C TYR A 507 9.90 10.24 -3.18
N ASN A 508 8.70 10.03 -2.64
CA ASN A 508 8.17 8.71 -2.35
C ASN A 508 6.85 8.52 -3.09
N GLN A 509 6.67 7.36 -3.70
CA GLN A 509 5.43 6.95 -4.34
C GLN A 509 5.12 5.49 -3.99
N SER A 510 3.86 5.20 -3.66
CA SER A 510 3.35 3.84 -3.54
C SER A 510 2.10 3.66 -4.39
N LYS A 511 1.88 2.43 -4.84
CA LYS A 511 0.68 1.97 -5.54
C LYS A 511 0.30 0.62 -4.97
N MET A 512 -1.00 0.41 -4.77
CA MET A 512 -1.56 -0.85 -4.27
C MET A 512 -2.79 -1.20 -5.09
N ASN A 513 -2.90 -2.47 -5.44
CA ASN A 513 -4.11 -3.04 -6.00
C ASN A 513 -4.40 -4.35 -5.29
N ALA A 514 -5.66 -4.60 -4.95
CA ALA A 514 -6.13 -5.89 -4.48
C ALA A 514 -7.40 -6.29 -5.21
N ASP A 515 -7.55 -7.58 -5.48
CA ASP A 515 -8.73 -8.19 -6.07
C ASP A 515 -8.98 -9.52 -5.36
N TYR A 516 -10.20 -9.69 -4.86
CA TYR A 516 -10.60 -10.86 -4.08
C TYR A 516 -11.98 -11.29 -4.56
N ALA A 517 -12.12 -12.59 -4.81
CA ALA A 517 -13.40 -13.25 -4.99
C ALA A 517 -13.34 -14.64 -4.36
N SER A 518 -14.12 -14.89 -3.32
CA SER A 518 -14.13 -16.19 -2.66
C SER A 518 -15.51 -16.57 -2.14
N VAL A 519 -15.87 -17.85 -2.28
CA VAL A 519 -17.01 -18.42 -1.54
C VAL A 519 -16.62 -18.55 -0.08
N VAL A 520 -17.12 -17.65 0.75
CA VAL A 520 -16.91 -17.68 2.20
C VAL A 520 -17.77 -18.75 2.87
N GLU A 521 -18.99 -18.93 2.36
CA GLU A 521 -19.93 -19.94 2.85
C GLU A 521 -20.53 -20.71 1.67
N GLN A 522 -20.36 -22.04 1.70
CA GLN A 522 -20.80 -22.91 0.62
C GLN A 522 -22.30 -23.20 0.73
N SER A 523 -23.04 -22.96 -0.36
CA SER A 523 -24.46 -23.31 -0.45
C SER A 523 -24.64 -24.81 -0.60
N GLY A 524 -25.64 -25.37 0.10
CA GLY A 524 -25.77 -26.82 0.12
C GLY A 524 -26.79 -27.39 1.08
N ILE A 525 -26.88 -28.72 1.05
CA ILE A 525 -27.66 -29.55 1.96
C ILE A 525 -26.68 -30.35 2.83
N TYR A 526 -26.79 -30.21 4.15
CA TYR A 526 -25.89 -30.75 5.16
C TYR A 526 -26.67 -31.62 6.14
N ALA A 527 -26.64 -32.93 5.90
CA ALA A 527 -27.34 -33.92 6.72
C ALA A 527 -26.44 -34.56 7.79
N GLY A 528 -27.04 -35.03 8.88
CA GLY A 528 -26.36 -35.77 9.94
C GLY A 528 -26.36 -37.27 9.70
N ASP A 529 -26.57 -38.04 10.77
CA ASP A 529 -26.49 -39.50 10.79
C ASP A 529 -27.71 -40.19 10.15
N ASP A 530 -28.84 -39.49 10.02
CA ASP A 530 -30.04 -40.02 9.38
C ASP A 530 -29.99 -39.84 7.84
N GLY A 531 -28.93 -39.19 7.31
CA GLY A 531 -28.67 -39.04 5.89
C GLY A 531 -29.67 -38.14 5.15
N TYR A 532 -29.63 -38.19 3.82
CA TYR A 532 -30.59 -37.46 2.98
C TYR A 532 -31.35 -38.35 2.00
N GLN A 533 -32.59 -37.96 1.72
CA GLN A 533 -33.43 -38.53 0.67
C GLN A 533 -33.91 -37.40 -0.23
N ILE A 534 -33.26 -37.27 -1.39
CA ILE A 534 -33.50 -36.17 -2.33
C ILE A 534 -34.04 -36.76 -3.64
N ASN A 535 -35.19 -36.26 -4.07
CA ASN A 535 -35.88 -36.71 -5.27
C ASN A 535 -36.33 -35.50 -6.11
N VAL A 536 -35.65 -35.30 -7.23
CA VAL A 536 -35.85 -34.16 -8.13
C VAL A 536 -36.39 -34.66 -9.46
N GLN A 537 -37.63 -34.35 -9.83
CA GLN A 537 -38.29 -35.00 -10.98
C GLN A 537 -37.53 -34.77 -12.30
N ASN A 538 -37.12 -33.53 -12.57
CA ASN A 538 -36.61 -33.10 -13.88
C ASN A 538 -35.11 -32.81 -13.88
N HIS A 539 -34.63 -31.81 -13.15
CA HIS A 539 -33.23 -31.36 -13.30
C HIS A 539 -32.63 -30.82 -11.99
N THR A 540 -31.38 -31.20 -11.73
CA THR A 540 -30.55 -30.61 -10.68
C THR A 540 -29.36 -29.87 -11.29
N ASP A 541 -29.10 -28.64 -10.85
CA ASP A 541 -27.90 -27.86 -11.19
C ASP A 541 -27.12 -27.49 -9.91
N LEU A 542 -25.81 -27.75 -9.92
CA LEU A 542 -24.91 -27.45 -8.80
C LEU A 542 -23.79 -26.51 -9.27
N LYS A 543 -23.66 -25.33 -8.67
CA LYS A 543 -22.59 -24.37 -8.95
C LYS A 543 -21.84 -24.04 -7.65
N GLY A 544 -20.68 -24.67 -7.49
CA GLY A 544 -19.98 -24.75 -6.20
C GLY A 544 -20.88 -25.30 -5.09
N GLY A 545 -21.91 -26.08 -5.41
CA GLY A 545 -22.95 -26.54 -4.47
C GLY A 545 -22.66 -27.92 -3.88
N LEU A 546 -22.93 -28.10 -2.59
CA LEU A 546 -22.62 -29.35 -1.88
C LEU A 546 -23.89 -30.03 -1.35
N ILE A 547 -24.03 -31.33 -1.59
CA ILE A 547 -25.02 -32.18 -0.92
C ILE A 547 -24.24 -33.22 -0.14
N THR A 548 -24.28 -33.14 1.18
CA THR A 548 -23.46 -33.95 2.06
C THR A 548 -24.21 -34.46 3.27
N SER A 549 -23.63 -35.46 3.93
CA SER A 549 -24.12 -36.14 5.11
C SER A 549 -22.94 -36.54 6.02
N SER A 550 -23.20 -37.17 7.16
CA SER A 550 -22.14 -37.83 7.94
C SER A 550 -21.58 -39.08 7.22
N GLN A 551 -20.39 -39.52 7.60
CA GLN A 551 -19.87 -40.82 7.15
C GLN A 551 -20.78 -41.98 7.59
N THR A 552 -21.34 -41.89 8.80
CA THR A 552 -22.26 -42.89 9.35
C THR A 552 -23.52 -43.07 8.49
N ALA A 553 -24.05 -41.99 7.93
CA ALA A 553 -25.20 -42.05 7.04
C ALA A 553 -24.87 -42.80 5.73
N GLU A 554 -23.69 -42.56 5.16
CA GLU A 554 -23.26 -43.24 3.94
C GLU A 554 -23.00 -44.73 4.18
N ASP A 555 -22.29 -45.08 5.26
CA ASP A 555 -21.98 -46.46 5.62
C ASP A 555 -23.25 -47.30 5.88
N ASN A 556 -24.28 -46.66 6.44
CA ASN A 556 -25.59 -47.28 6.70
C ASN A 556 -26.51 -47.29 5.46
N GLY A 557 -26.11 -46.67 4.35
CA GLY A 557 -26.94 -46.57 3.14
C GLY A 557 -28.17 -45.67 3.30
N ASN A 558 -28.13 -44.71 4.23
CA ASN A 558 -29.23 -43.78 4.50
C ASN A 558 -29.34 -42.66 3.45
N ASN A 559 -28.27 -42.45 2.67
CA ASN A 559 -28.23 -41.46 1.60
C ASN A 559 -28.84 -41.99 0.31
N ARG A 560 -29.70 -41.18 -0.31
CA ARG A 560 -30.27 -41.43 -1.64
C ARG A 560 -30.47 -40.11 -2.37
N PHE A 561 -29.92 -40.01 -3.58
CA PHE A 561 -30.14 -38.87 -4.46
C PHE A 561 -30.66 -39.36 -5.82
N GLU A 562 -31.83 -38.88 -6.23
CA GLU A 562 -32.41 -39.19 -7.54
C GLU A 562 -32.80 -37.92 -8.29
N THR A 563 -32.40 -37.81 -9.56
CA THR A 563 -32.76 -36.69 -10.43
C THR A 563 -33.13 -37.17 -11.84
N GLY A 564 -33.86 -36.36 -12.62
CA GLY A 564 -34.02 -36.59 -14.05
C GLY A 564 -32.69 -36.44 -14.78
N THR A 565 -32.14 -35.23 -14.80
CA THR A 565 -30.78 -34.90 -15.28
C THR A 565 -30.00 -34.08 -14.24
N LEU A 566 -28.67 -33.99 -14.40
CA LEU A 566 -27.73 -33.34 -13.48
C LEU A 566 -26.68 -32.53 -14.25
N SER A 567 -26.55 -31.25 -13.94
CA SER A 567 -25.39 -30.43 -14.33
C SER A 567 -24.65 -29.93 -13.11
N TYR A 568 -23.36 -29.65 -13.29
CA TYR A 568 -22.53 -29.09 -12.24
C TYR A 568 -21.39 -28.25 -12.80
N SER A 569 -20.96 -27.26 -12.02
CA SER A 569 -19.76 -26.45 -12.25
C SER A 569 -19.10 -26.09 -10.92
N ASP A 570 -17.79 -25.89 -10.94
CA ASP A 570 -17.04 -25.43 -9.78
C ASP A 570 -16.86 -23.91 -9.84
N ILE A 571 -16.63 -23.29 -8.68
CA ILE A 571 -16.32 -21.86 -8.57
C ILE A 571 -14.82 -21.71 -8.30
N ARG A 572 -14.15 -20.86 -9.09
CA ARG A 572 -12.73 -20.53 -8.87
C ARG A 572 -12.65 -19.31 -7.97
N ASN A 573 -11.92 -19.41 -6.89
CA ASN A 573 -11.68 -18.33 -5.96
C ASN A 573 -10.26 -17.79 -6.14
N HIS A 574 -10.09 -16.50 -5.88
CA HIS A 574 -8.80 -15.83 -5.90
C HIS A 574 -8.71 -14.75 -4.81
N ALA A 575 -7.50 -14.53 -4.33
CA ALA A 575 -7.15 -13.49 -3.38
C ALA A 575 -5.77 -12.98 -3.78
N ASP A 576 -5.75 -11.94 -4.61
CA ASP A 576 -4.56 -11.41 -5.24
C ASP A 576 -4.35 -9.97 -4.79
N TYR A 577 -3.15 -9.64 -4.33
CA TYR A 577 -2.76 -8.25 -4.16
C TYR A 577 -1.36 -8.00 -4.72
N SER A 578 -1.14 -6.77 -5.17
CA SER A 578 0.16 -6.30 -5.60
C SER A 578 0.37 -4.87 -5.16
N ALA A 579 1.53 -4.64 -4.57
CA ALA A 579 1.94 -3.37 -4.04
C ALA A 579 3.36 -3.08 -4.51
N SER A 580 3.58 -1.82 -4.90
CA SER A 580 4.89 -1.35 -5.32
C SER A 580 5.15 0.02 -4.75
N GLY A 581 6.37 0.21 -4.29
CA GLY A 581 6.86 1.41 -3.65
C GLY A 581 8.17 1.84 -4.27
N PHE A 582 8.35 3.15 -4.44
CA PHE A 582 9.59 3.75 -4.86
C PHE A 582 9.85 4.98 -4.01
N GLY A 583 11.01 5.03 -3.37
CA GLY A 583 11.52 6.18 -2.66
C GLY A 583 12.83 6.64 -3.29
N LEU A 584 13.03 7.95 -3.38
CA LEU A 584 14.26 8.60 -3.76
C LEU A 584 14.57 9.62 -2.67
N GLY A 585 15.77 9.61 -2.12
CA GLY A 585 16.25 10.53 -1.11
C GLY A 585 17.68 10.91 -1.43
N GLY A 586 17.95 12.19 -1.63
CA GLY A 586 19.30 12.69 -1.86
C GLY A 586 19.64 13.82 -0.90
N ASP A 587 20.91 13.88 -0.51
CA ASP A 587 21.50 14.98 0.23
C ASP A 587 22.86 15.36 -0.36
N ILE A 588 23.17 16.64 -0.34
CA ILE A 588 24.48 17.21 -0.70
C ILE A 588 24.86 18.12 0.46
N SER A 589 26.10 18.05 0.94
CA SER A 589 26.63 18.97 1.93
C SER A 589 28.09 19.36 1.64
N MET A 590 28.47 20.57 2.02
CA MET A 590 29.82 21.11 1.87
C MET A 590 30.08 22.11 2.99
N ASN A 591 31.33 22.26 3.44
CA ASN A 591 31.83 23.28 4.36
C ASN A 591 32.48 24.42 3.57
N VAL A 592 31.82 25.56 3.46
CA VAL A 592 32.34 26.76 2.78
C VAL A 592 32.05 27.94 3.68
N ASP A 593 33.06 28.74 3.99
CA ASP A 593 32.83 30.02 4.67
C ASP A 593 32.15 30.98 3.68
N LEU A 594 30.87 31.25 3.93
CA LEU A 594 30.03 32.15 3.13
C LEU A 594 30.06 33.60 3.67
N GLY A 595 31.03 33.94 4.52
CA GLY A 595 31.17 35.26 5.13
C GLY A 595 30.23 35.49 6.31
N LEU A 596 29.85 34.42 7.01
CA LEU A 596 28.90 34.43 8.12
C LEU A 596 29.57 34.39 9.52
N GLY A 597 30.91 34.36 9.58
CA GLY A 597 31.74 34.43 10.79
C GLY A 597 32.21 33.08 11.34
N ASP A 598 33.15 33.09 12.28
CA ASP A 598 33.88 31.89 12.78
C ASP A 598 33.06 30.95 13.70
N ASN A 599 31.80 31.28 13.99
CA ASN A 599 30.94 30.56 14.96
C ASN A 599 29.72 29.89 14.29
N VAL A 600 29.93 29.15 13.19
CA VAL A 600 28.86 28.70 12.29
C VAL A 600 28.99 27.17 12.03
N THR A 601 27.87 26.42 11.98
CA THR A 601 27.90 24.94 11.98
C THR A 601 28.40 24.38 10.65
N LYS A 602 29.50 23.61 10.68
CA LYS A 602 30.00 22.80 9.55
C LYS A 602 28.92 21.83 9.08
N GLN A 603 28.59 21.85 7.78
CA GLN A 603 27.49 21.08 7.20
C GLN A 603 27.92 19.71 6.66
N SER A 604 29.22 19.51 6.42
CA SER A 604 29.83 18.27 5.93
C SER A 604 30.80 17.69 6.98
N ASN A 605 30.80 16.36 7.08
CA ASN A 605 31.66 15.61 8.00
C ASN A 605 32.92 15.04 7.31
N VAL A 606 33.23 15.46 6.08
CA VAL A 606 34.43 15.01 5.36
C VAL A 606 35.68 15.45 6.12
N GLN A 607 36.56 14.50 6.45
CA GLN A 607 37.81 14.75 7.17
C GLN A 607 38.90 15.24 6.20
N LYS A 608 39.64 16.27 6.60
CA LYS A 608 40.79 16.81 5.88
C LYS A 608 41.92 15.78 5.85
N ILE A 609 42.59 15.64 4.71
CA ILE A 609 43.75 14.75 4.51
C ILE A 609 45.01 15.58 4.18
N ASN A 610 46.20 15.05 4.50
CA ASN A 610 47.47 15.68 4.12
C ASN A 610 47.87 15.38 2.67
N GLU A 611 48.99 15.94 2.20
CA GLU A 611 49.53 15.73 0.83
C GLU A 611 49.82 14.25 0.50
N ASN A 612 49.96 13.39 1.52
CA ASN A 612 50.20 11.96 1.39
C ASN A 612 48.90 11.11 1.53
N GLY A 613 47.73 11.75 1.67
CA GLY A 613 46.44 11.07 1.80
C GLY A 613 46.09 10.57 3.21
N GLU A 614 46.82 10.99 4.24
CA GLU A 614 46.56 10.59 5.63
C GLU A 614 45.56 11.54 6.30
N PRO A 615 44.60 11.03 7.11
CA PRO A 615 43.60 11.85 7.80
C PRO A 615 44.22 12.74 8.89
N ILE A 616 43.81 14.00 8.93
CA ILE A 616 44.32 15.00 9.86
C ILE A 616 43.45 15.07 11.13
N TYR A 617 44.10 15.04 12.28
CA TYR A 617 43.54 15.20 13.61
C TYR A 617 44.15 16.43 14.29
N GLN A 618 43.40 17.11 15.13
CA GLN A 618 43.87 18.26 15.89
C GLN A 618 43.82 17.94 17.38
N ALA A 619 44.97 18.05 18.04
CA ALA A 619 45.10 17.94 19.49
C ALA A 619 45.84 19.19 19.99
N GLU A 620 45.29 19.87 20.99
CA GLU A 620 45.88 21.08 21.60
C GLU A 620 46.24 22.18 20.56
N GLY A 621 45.47 22.29 19.48
CA GLY A 621 45.68 23.29 18.42
C GLY A 621 46.68 22.90 17.34
N ILE A 622 47.30 21.71 17.40
CA ILE A 622 48.32 21.23 16.47
C ILE A 622 47.77 20.10 15.60
N GLU A 623 47.87 20.23 14.28
CA GLU A 623 47.50 19.19 13.30
C GLU A 623 48.49 18.01 13.33
N ASN A 624 48.00 16.77 13.32
CA ASN A 624 48.78 15.53 13.28
C ASN A 624 48.06 14.45 12.43
N THR A 625 48.75 13.36 12.08
CA THR A 625 48.17 12.24 11.29
C THR A 625 48.14 10.91 12.06
N ASN A 626 48.34 10.97 13.37
CA ASN A 626 48.62 9.81 14.21
C ASN A 626 47.34 9.19 14.81
N GLY A 627 46.16 9.70 14.44
CA GLY A 627 44.86 9.23 14.93
C GLY A 627 44.43 9.78 16.30
N VAL A 628 45.16 10.76 16.86
CA VAL A 628 44.94 11.29 18.21
C VAL A 628 44.46 12.74 18.14
N GLY A 629 43.27 13.02 18.66
CA GLY A 629 42.66 14.37 18.67
C GLY A 629 41.29 14.42 17.97
N GLU A 630 40.73 15.63 17.82
CA GLU A 630 39.48 15.87 17.08
C GLU A 630 39.73 15.80 15.57
N LYS A 631 38.80 15.24 14.81
CA LYS A 631 38.92 15.18 13.34
C LYS A 631 38.86 16.59 12.76
N VAL A 632 39.88 16.97 12.00
CA VAL A 632 39.85 18.23 11.26
C VAL A 632 38.98 18.03 10.02
N LEU A 633 37.87 18.76 9.92
CA LEU A 633 36.97 18.68 8.77
C LEU A 633 37.53 19.49 7.60
N ALA A 634 37.44 18.94 6.39
CA ALA A 634 37.81 19.60 5.15
C ALA A 634 36.95 20.86 4.93
N GLU A 635 37.46 21.80 4.14
CA GLU A 635 36.81 23.08 3.82
C GLU A 635 36.88 23.37 2.31
N GLY A 636 36.03 24.23 1.80
CA GLY A 636 35.91 24.47 0.37
C GLY A 636 35.38 23.24 -0.37
N TRP A 637 35.84 23.03 -1.60
CA TRP A 637 35.40 21.91 -2.43
C TRP A 637 35.83 20.53 -1.89
N ASP A 638 36.90 20.47 -1.11
CA ASP A 638 37.41 19.22 -0.51
C ASP A 638 36.48 18.66 0.57
N SER A 639 35.46 19.44 0.97
CA SER A 639 34.44 19.06 1.93
C SER A 639 33.10 18.67 1.29
N LEU A 640 32.99 18.75 -0.05
CA LEU A 640 31.78 18.36 -0.75
C LEU A 640 31.52 16.86 -0.59
N THR A 641 30.38 16.52 -0.03
CA THR A 641 29.86 15.16 0.02
C THR A 641 28.41 15.19 -0.45
N GLY A 642 27.96 14.13 -1.10
CA GLY A 642 26.58 14.00 -1.48
C GLY A 642 26.23 12.54 -1.65
N ASN A 643 25.10 12.15 -1.08
CA ASN A 643 24.57 10.81 -1.20
C ASN A 643 23.22 10.90 -1.87
N MET A 644 23.00 10.07 -2.87
CA MET A 644 21.69 9.88 -3.46
C MET A 644 21.32 8.43 -3.33
N SER A 645 20.24 8.18 -2.61
CA SER A 645 19.71 6.86 -2.31
C SER A 645 18.34 6.73 -2.96
N TYR A 646 18.04 5.56 -3.49
CA TYR A 646 16.67 5.21 -3.81
C TYR A 646 16.38 3.85 -3.20
N GLY A 647 15.12 3.64 -2.85
CA GLY A 647 14.61 2.39 -2.36
C GLY A 647 13.45 1.92 -3.21
N VAL A 648 13.32 0.61 -3.33
CA VAL A 648 12.17 -0.04 -3.96
C VAL A 648 11.53 -0.96 -2.92
N GLY A 649 10.21 -1.01 -2.93
CA GLY A 649 9.44 -1.97 -2.16
C GLY A 649 8.52 -2.71 -3.10
N TYR A 650 8.41 -4.02 -2.92
CA TYR A 650 7.44 -4.84 -3.62
C TYR A 650 6.86 -5.84 -2.65
N ASP A 651 5.54 -5.89 -2.61
CA ASP A 651 4.83 -6.90 -1.84
C ASP A 651 3.66 -7.41 -2.66
N SER A 652 3.54 -8.73 -2.76
CA SER A 652 2.45 -9.35 -3.47
C SER A 652 2.19 -10.75 -2.95
N GLU A 653 0.92 -11.12 -2.98
CA GLU A 653 0.47 -12.45 -2.66
C GLU A 653 -0.61 -12.84 -3.67
N HIS A 654 -0.56 -14.09 -4.10
CA HIS A 654 -1.53 -14.64 -5.03
C HIS A 654 -1.97 -15.99 -4.50
N SER A 655 -3.24 -16.08 -4.16
CA SER A 655 -3.87 -17.29 -3.63
C SER A 655 -5.02 -17.66 -4.53
N ASN A 656 -5.10 -18.94 -4.91
CA ASN A 656 -6.20 -19.49 -5.69
C ASN A 656 -6.70 -20.78 -5.07
N SER A 657 -7.99 -21.04 -5.24
CA SER A 657 -8.63 -22.27 -4.80
C SER A 657 -9.89 -22.52 -5.61
N ILE A 658 -10.54 -23.66 -5.36
CA ILE A 658 -11.76 -24.05 -6.07
C ILE A 658 -12.78 -24.52 -5.04
N THR A 659 -13.96 -23.90 -5.04
CA THR A 659 -15.15 -24.42 -4.39
C THR A 659 -15.83 -25.40 -5.33
N LYS A 660 -15.69 -26.69 -5.02
CA LYS A 660 -16.20 -27.77 -5.86
C LYS A 660 -17.68 -28.03 -5.64
N SER A 661 -18.38 -28.36 -6.72
CA SER A 661 -19.69 -29.00 -6.59
C SER A 661 -19.53 -30.48 -6.22
N GLY A 662 -20.41 -31.02 -5.38
CA GLY A 662 -20.28 -32.42 -4.94
C GLY A 662 -21.52 -33.03 -4.29
N ILE A 663 -21.65 -34.35 -4.40
CA ILE A 663 -22.65 -35.17 -3.70
C ILE A 663 -21.93 -36.34 -2.99
N ASN A 664 -22.11 -36.48 -1.67
CA ASN A 664 -21.35 -37.43 -0.85
C ASN A 664 -21.93 -38.85 -0.76
N THR A 665 -22.48 -39.40 -1.85
CA THR A 665 -23.02 -40.76 -1.84
C THR A 665 -22.70 -41.56 -3.10
N ALA A 666 -22.60 -42.88 -2.95
CA ALA A 666 -22.64 -43.81 -4.07
C ALA A 666 -24.06 -44.02 -4.63
N ASN A 667 -25.10 -43.70 -3.86
CA ASN A 667 -26.51 -43.93 -4.21
C ASN A 667 -27.12 -42.79 -5.05
N ILE A 668 -26.47 -42.46 -6.17
CA ILE A 668 -26.89 -41.43 -7.12
C ILE A 668 -27.60 -42.09 -8.32
N LYS A 669 -28.84 -41.69 -8.61
CA LYS A 669 -29.61 -42.16 -9.76
C LYS A 669 -30.02 -41.03 -10.69
N ILE A 670 -29.55 -41.07 -11.93
CA ILE A 670 -30.01 -40.21 -13.02
C ILE A 670 -31.02 -41.01 -13.85
N ARG A 671 -32.27 -40.55 -13.91
CA ARG A 671 -33.38 -41.30 -14.52
C ARG A 671 -33.50 -41.08 -16.02
N ASP A 672 -33.16 -39.90 -16.53
CA ASP A 672 -33.30 -39.51 -17.93
C ASP A 672 -31.92 -39.47 -18.60
N THR A 673 -31.38 -40.64 -18.93
CA THR A 673 -30.01 -40.79 -19.46
C THR A 673 -29.83 -40.21 -20.86
N ASP A 674 -30.88 -40.22 -21.68
CA ASP A 674 -30.84 -39.71 -23.05
C ASP A 674 -30.76 -38.18 -23.02
N ASN A 675 -31.62 -37.53 -22.26
CA ASN A 675 -31.62 -36.08 -22.07
C ASN A 675 -30.40 -35.59 -21.28
N GLN A 676 -29.85 -36.43 -20.39
CA GLN A 676 -28.58 -36.13 -19.71
C GLN A 676 -27.46 -35.90 -20.74
N LEU A 677 -27.31 -36.83 -21.69
CA LEU A 677 -26.30 -36.72 -22.74
C LEU A 677 -26.57 -35.54 -23.66
N GLU A 678 -27.82 -35.32 -24.06
CA GLU A 678 -28.22 -34.21 -24.93
C GLU A 678 -27.96 -32.85 -24.28
N LYS A 679 -28.32 -32.68 -23.00
CA LYS A 679 -28.16 -31.39 -22.29
C LYS A 679 -26.74 -31.08 -21.88
N THR A 680 -25.99 -32.07 -21.38
CA THR A 680 -24.68 -31.82 -20.73
C THR A 680 -23.50 -32.34 -21.53
N GLY A 681 -23.73 -33.09 -22.61
CA GLY A 681 -22.67 -33.77 -23.37
C GLY A 681 -21.94 -34.86 -22.60
N LYS A 682 -22.50 -35.34 -21.46
CA LYS A 682 -21.89 -36.37 -20.60
C LYS A 682 -22.90 -37.48 -20.34
N THR A 683 -22.44 -38.73 -20.25
CA THR A 683 -23.32 -39.83 -19.84
C THR A 683 -23.68 -39.74 -18.36
N ALA A 684 -24.69 -40.49 -17.92
CA ALA A 684 -25.06 -40.58 -16.51
C ALA A 684 -23.89 -41.09 -15.64
N GLU A 685 -23.18 -42.12 -16.10
CA GLU A 685 -22.04 -42.71 -15.37
C GLU A 685 -20.90 -41.70 -15.20
N THR A 686 -20.58 -40.95 -16.26
CA THR A 686 -19.54 -39.91 -16.23
C THR A 686 -19.92 -38.77 -15.28
N SER A 687 -21.20 -38.39 -15.29
CA SER A 687 -21.72 -37.32 -14.43
C SER A 687 -21.68 -37.73 -12.95
N ILE A 688 -22.10 -38.97 -12.64
CA ILE A 688 -22.04 -39.56 -11.29
C ILE A 688 -20.59 -39.66 -10.80
N ALA A 689 -19.68 -40.18 -11.63
CA ALA A 689 -18.28 -40.34 -11.24
C ALA A 689 -17.60 -39.02 -10.90
N ASN A 690 -17.93 -37.94 -11.63
CA ASN A 690 -17.32 -36.63 -11.43
C ASN A 690 -17.95 -35.81 -10.29
N ILE A 691 -19.24 -36.00 -10.03
CA ILE A 691 -19.93 -35.25 -8.96
C ILE A 691 -19.77 -35.91 -7.58
N LYS A 692 -19.44 -37.20 -7.54
CA LYS A 692 -19.20 -37.90 -6.28
C LYS A 692 -18.04 -37.24 -5.55
N THR A 693 -18.23 -36.95 -4.26
CA THR A 693 -17.20 -36.41 -3.37
C THR A 693 -17.13 -37.20 -2.07
N ASP A 694 -15.99 -37.17 -1.40
CA ASP A 694 -15.80 -37.77 -0.07
C ASP A 694 -15.96 -36.72 1.05
N ILE A 695 -16.35 -35.48 0.69
CA ILE A 695 -16.61 -34.41 1.66
C ILE A 695 -17.87 -34.76 2.46
N ILE A 696 -17.70 -34.98 3.77
CA ILE A 696 -18.78 -35.20 4.74
C ILE A 696 -19.14 -33.88 5.44
N THR A 697 -20.28 -33.84 6.11
CA THR A 697 -20.77 -32.62 6.79
C THR A 697 -19.75 -32.05 7.78
N GLN A 698 -19.01 -32.91 8.49
CA GLN A 698 -17.98 -32.52 9.46
C GLN A 698 -16.71 -31.95 8.82
N SER A 699 -16.43 -32.23 7.54
CA SER A 699 -15.23 -31.73 6.85
C SER A 699 -15.55 -30.69 5.78
N ALA A 700 -16.82 -30.32 5.61
CA ALA A 700 -17.26 -29.45 4.53
C ALA A 700 -16.66 -28.04 4.61
N VAL A 701 -16.54 -27.46 5.81
CA VAL A 701 -15.96 -26.12 5.99
C VAL A 701 -14.49 -26.10 5.55
N ASP A 702 -13.70 -27.08 6.00
CA ASP A 702 -12.28 -27.22 5.66
C ASP A 702 -12.05 -27.49 4.16
N ASN A 703 -13.05 -28.07 3.48
CA ASN A 703 -13.00 -28.40 2.05
C ASN A 703 -13.81 -27.45 1.16
N SER A 704 -14.30 -26.33 1.72
CA SER A 704 -15.12 -25.34 1.02
C SER A 704 -14.37 -24.63 -0.11
N GLY A 705 -13.03 -24.63 -0.07
CA GLY A 705 -12.20 -23.83 -0.96
C GLY A 705 -12.21 -22.34 -0.62
N LYS A 706 -12.71 -21.93 0.56
CA LYS A 706 -12.61 -20.54 1.04
C LYS A 706 -11.14 -20.08 1.06
N LEU A 707 -10.92 -18.82 0.66
CA LEU A 707 -9.66 -18.11 0.86
C LEU A 707 -9.84 -17.08 1.98
N GLU A 708 -8.82 -16.91 2.81
CA GLU A 708 -8.79 -15.79 3.76
C GLU A 708 -8.49 -14.48 3.02
N ARG A 709 -9.01 -13.36 3.56
CA ARG A 709 -8.66 -12.04 3.04
C ARG A 709 -7.23 -11.70 3.44
N ASN A 710 -6.32 -11.75 2.47
CA ASN A 710 -4.88 -11.55 2.66
C ASN A 710 -4.41 -10.11 2.45
N PHE A 711 -5.31 -9.16 2.15
CA PHE A 711 -4.96 -7.76 1.92
C PHE A 711 -5.33 -6.87 3.12
N ASP A 712 -4.32 -6.29 3.75
CA ASP A 712 -4.43 -5.21 4.75
C ASP A 712 -3.61 -4.01 4.25
N LYS A 713 -4.29 -2.92 3.92
CA LYS A 713 -3.69 -1.69 3.40
C LYS A 713 -2.55 -1.16 4.29
N ASP A 714 -2.76 -1.09 5.59
CA ASP A 714 -1.82 -0.45 6.52
C ASP A 714 -0.59 -1.35 6.74
N ALA A 715 -0.80 -2.67 6.81
CA ALA A 715 0.29 -3.64 6.86
C ALA A 715 1.15 -3.61 5.59
N VAL A 716 0.52 -3.64 4.41
CA VAL A 716 1.21 -3.60 3.11
C VAL A 716 1.93 -2.25 2.89
N GLN A 717 1.34 -1.12 3.31
CA GLN A 717 2.02 0.19 3.25
C GLN A 717 3.27 0.23 4.12
N LYS A 718 3.17 -0.31 5.34
CA LYS A 718 4.29 -0.36 6.29
C LYS A 718 5.42 -1.27 5.77
N GLU A 719 5.08 -2.40 5.18
CA GLU A 719 6.06 -3.31 4.56
C GLU A 719 6.76 -2.62 3.39
N LEU A 720 6.01 -1.96 2.49
CA LEU A 720 6.59 -1.16 1.40
C LEU A 720 7.54 -0.08 1.91
N ASP A 721 7.14 0.70 2.91
CA ASP A 721 7.98 1.77 3.47
C ASP A 721 9.27 1.20 4.10
N THR A 722 9.17 0.04 4.76
CA THR A 722 10.32 -0.66 5.34
C THR A 722 11.28 -1.16 4.26
N GLN A 723 10.78 -1.80 3.20
CA GLN A 723 11.61 -2.28 2.09
C GLN A 723 12.29 -1.13 1.33
N ILE A 724 11.59 -0.02 1.09
CA ILE A 724 12.18 1.19 0.52
C ILE A 724 13.36 1.66 1.39
N GLN A 725 13.18 1.72 2.71
CA GLN A 725 14.25 2.15 3.60
C GLN A 725 15.44 1.17 3.59
N VAL A 726 15.18 -0.13 3.74
CA VAL A 726 16.22 -1.17 3.82
C VAL A 726 17.02 -1.26 2.51
N THR A 727 16.36 -1.19 1.35
CA THR A 727 17.04 -1.25 0.04
C THR A 727 17.92 -0.02 -0.20
N ALA A 728 17.45 1.17 0.21
CA ALA A 728 18.25 2.38 0.17
C ALA A 728 19.51 2.29 1.06
N GLU A 729 19.36 1.81 2.30
CA GLU A 729 20.46 1.68 3.27
C GLU A 729 21.48 0.60 2.86
N PHE A 730 21.02 -0.58 2.41
CA PHE A 730 21.89 -1.67 1.96
C PHE A 730 22.83 -1.22 0.84
N LYS A 731 22.29 -0.50 -0.14
CA LYS A 731 23.05 -0.04 -1.29
C LYS A 731 24.14 0.96 -0.91
N ASN A 732 23.80 1.95 -0.08
CA ASN A 732 24.79 2.93 0.39
C ASN A 732 25.95 2.25 1.12
N ASN A 733 25.63 1.35 2.06
CA ASN A 733 26.64 0.62 2.84
C ASN A 733 27.53 -0.28 1.96
N ALA A 734 26.94 -0.97 0.98
CA ALA A 734 27.67 -1.86 0.09
C ALA A 734 28.59 -1.09 -0.88
N LEU A 735 28.13 0.03 -1.43
CA LEU A 735 28.93 0.88 -2.32
C LEU A 735 30.10 1.53 -1.58
N ASP A 736 29.90 2.01 -0.36
CA ASP A 736 30.96 2.58 0.47
C ASP A 736 32.05 1.55 0.79
N LEU A 737 31.67 0.31 1.11
CA LEU A 737 32.62 -0.78 1.36
C LEU A 737 33.42 -1.15 0.10
N ILE A 738 32.77 -1.22 -1.07
CA ILE A 738 33.45 -1.49 -2.35
C ILE A 738 34.44 -0.38 -2.68
N ASN A 739 34.01 0.88 -2.55
CA ASN A 739 34.85 2.04 -2.83
C ASN A 739 36.08 2.04 -1.89
N SER A 740 35.88 1.91 -0.58
CA SER A 740 36.97 1.83 0.41
C SER A 740 37.96 0.70 0.12
N PHE A 741 37.46 -0.50 -0.21
CA PHE A 741 38.30 -1.66 -0.46
C PHE A 741 39.14 -1.48 -1.74
N VAL A 742 38.53 -1.05 -2.85
CA VAL A 742 39.25 -0.88 -4.12
C VAL A 742 40.26 0.27 -4.03
N ASP A 743 39.86 1.40 -3.43
CA ASP A 743 40.74 2.56 -3.28
C ASP A 743 41.99 2.19 -2.45
N SER A 744 41.86 1.33 -1.43
CA SER A 744 42.98 0.79 -0.64
C SER A 744 43.99 -0.04 -1.46
N LYS A 745 43.55 -0.64 -2.58
CA LYS A 745 44.42 -1.41 -3.49
C LYS A 745 45.01 -0.55 -4.61
N GLN A 746 44.28 0.44 -5.10
CA GLN A 746 44.74 1.34 -6.16
C GLN A 746 45.71 2.42 -5.66
N ALA A 747 45.56 2.93 -4.44
CA ALA A 747 46.47 3.94 -3.87
C ALA A 747 47.97 3.56 -3.95
N PRO A 748 48.43 2.39 -3.48
CA PRO A 748 49.86 2.03 -3.58
C PRO A 748 50.32 1.73 -5.01
N LEU A 749 49.40 1.37 -5.92
CA LEU A 749 49.73 1.15 -7.33
C LEU A 749 49.92 2.49 -8.07
N ARG A 750 49.15 3.53 -7.72
CA ARG A 750 49.32 4.88 -8.26
C ARG A 750 50.68 5.48 -7.90
N GLU A 751 51.11 5.32 -6.66
CA GLU A 751 52.43 5.75 -6.21
C GLU A 751 53.55 5.05 -7.01
N LYS A 752 53.46 3.71 -7.15
CA LYS A 752 54.39 2.93 -7.99
C LYS A 752 54.37 3.35 -9.46
N LEU A 753 53.21 3.73 -9.99
CA LEU A 753 53.08 4.20 -11.37
C LEU A 753 53.83 5.53 -11.56
N GLN A 754 53.67 6.48 -10.63
CA GLN A 754 54.41 7.74 -10.65
C GLN A 754 55.92 7.51 -10.54
N GLU A 755 56.37 6.61 -9.65
CA GLU A 755 57.77 6.22 -9.56
C GLU A 755 58.30 5.61 -10.86
N ALA A 756 57.52 4.72 -11.50
CA ALA A 756 57.91 4.08 -12.76
C ALA A 756 57.96 5.07 -13.93
N LEU A 757 57.00 6.01 -14.01
CA LEU A 757 57.00 7.13 -14.96
C LEU A 757 58.24 8.02 -14.77
N ASN A 758 58.57 8.35 -13.52
CA ASN A 758 59.78 9.10 -13.19
C ASN A 758 61.06 8.35 -13.56
N ARG A 759 61.11 7.02 -13.34
CA ARG A 759 62.24 6.17 -13.78
C ARG A 759 62.39 6.15 -15.30
N ARG A 760 61.29 6.01 -16.04
CA ARG A 760 61.28 6.06 -17.52
C ARG A 760 61.82 7.39 -18.01
N ASP A 761 61.31 8.49 -17.46
CA ASP A 761 61.67 9.83 -17.92
C ASP A 761 63.15 10.14 -17.62
N ASN A 762 63.70 9.58 -16.55
CA ASN A 762 65.08 9.77 -16.10
C ASN A 762 66.09 8.69 -16.53
N ALA A 763 65.67 7.70 -17.32
CA ALA A 763 66.55 6.65 -17.82
C ALA A 763 67.77 7.21 -18.57
N LYS A 764 68.94 6.60 -18.32
CA LYS A 764 70.22 6.94 -18.96
C LYS A 764 70.60 5.91 -20.01
N THR A 765 70.14 4.67 -19.89
CA THR A 765 70.36 3.59 -20.86
C THR A 765 69.05 3.11 -21.47
N LYS A 766 69.14 2.45 -22.62
CA LYS A 766 67.98 1.88 -23.33
C LYS A 766 67.33 0.74 -22.53
N GLU A 767 68.14 -0.03 -21.80
CA GLU A 767 67.67 -1.10 -20.92
C GLU A 767 66.85 -0.56 -19.75
N GLU A 768 67.31 0.52 -19.09
CA GLU A 768 66.55 1.19 -18.02
C GLU A 768 65.22 1.75 -18.53
N TYR A 769 65.20 2.33 -19.74
CA TYR A 769 64.01 2.90 -20.34
C TYR A 769 62.96 1.85 -20.70
N GLU A 770 63.37 0.75 -21.37
CA GLU A 770 62.45 -0.34 -21.73
C GLU A 770 61.96 -1.11 -20.50
N GLN A 771 62.79 -1.27 -19.46
CA GLN A 771 62.37 -1.88 -18.20
C GLN A 771 61.32 -1.01 -17.49
N ALA A 772 61.55 0.30 -17.38
CA ALA A 772 60.57 1.21 -16.77
C ALA A 772 59.26 1.23 -17.56
N LYS A 773 59.31 1.14 -18.89
CA LYS A 773 58.12 1.03 -19.75
C LYS A 773 57.35 -0.28 -19.52
N SER A 774 58.05 -1.41 -19.40
CA SER A 774 57.45 -2.70 -19.05
C SER A 774 56.80 -2.67 -17.65
N ASP A 775 57.46 -2.02 -16.67
CA ASP A 775 56.92 -1.86 -15.33
C ASP A 775 55.63 -0.99 -15.35
N ILE A 776 55.63 0.10 -16.12
CA ILE A 776 54.45 0.97 -16.32
C ILE A 776 53.28 0.18 -16.91
N ASP A 777 53.51 -0.58 -17.99
CA ASP A 777 52.44 -1.36 -18.63
C ASP A 777 51.83 -2.39 -17.66
N GLY A 778 52.65 -3.04 -16.84
CA GLY A 778 52.19 -3.95 -15.79
C GLY A 778 51.36 -3.25 -14.69
N ILE A 779 51.86 -2.13 -14.17
CA ILE A 779 51.19 -1.38 -13.09
C ILE A 779 49.86 -0.78 -13.58
N VAL A 780 49.83 -0.21 -14.79
CA VAL A 780 48.60 0.30 -15.41
C VAL A 780 47.61 -0.84 -15.63
N GLY A 781 48.08 -2.02 -16.08
CA GLY A 781 47.25 -3.22 -16.17
C GLY A 781 46.58 -3.59 -14.85
N ASP A 782 47.34 -3.58 -13.74
CA ASP A 782 46.83 -3.90 -12.40
C ASP A 782 45.82 -2.86 -11.88
N ILE A 783 46.10 -1.56 -12.05
CA ILE A 783 45.18 -0.47 -11.64
C ILE A 783 43.82 -0.62 -12.35
N TYR A 784 43.85 -0.89 -13.66
CA TYR A 784 42.65 -1.04 -14.46
C TYR A 784 41.93 -2.37 -14.18
N ALA A 785 42.64 -3.46 -13.85
CA ALA A 785 42.02 -4.70 -13.40
C ALA A 785 41.20 -4.49 -12.11
N TRP A 786 41.74 -3.74 -11.15
CA TRP A 786 41.01 -3.33 -9.93
C TRP A 786 39.82 -2.42 -10.24
N GLN A 787 39.95 -1.52 -11.23
CA GLN A 787 38.86 -0.65 -11.64
C GLN A 787 37.72 -1.43 -12.32
N TYR A 788 38.03 -2.38 -13.19
CA TYR A 788 37.01 -3.29 -13.76
C TYR A 788 36.34 -4.12 -12.66
N GLY A 789 37.11 -4.60 -11.68
CA GLY A 789 36.57 -5.26 -10.49
C GLY A 789 35.60 -4.38 -9.69
N ARG A 790 35.93 -3.10 -9.47
CA ARG A 790 35.03 -2.10 -8.86
C ARG A 790 33.71 -1.99 -9.61
N ARG A 791 33.76 -1.82 -10.93
CA ARG A 791 32.57 -1.67 -11.77
C ARG A 791 31.72 -2.93 -11.79
N ALA A 792 32.33 -4.11 -11.79
CA ALA A 792 31.63 -5.38 -11.69
C ALA A 792 30.92 -5.56 -10.33
N LEU A 793 31.60 -5.23 -9.23
CA LEU A 793 31.02 -5.32 -7.87
C LEU A 793 29.90 -4.30 -7.66
N GLN A 794 30.05 -3.06 -8.13
CA GLN A 794 28.99 -2.05 -8.09
C GLN A 794 27.76 -2.47 -8.91
N THR A 795 27.97 -3.04 -10.11
CA THR A 795 26.89 -3.60 -10.93
C THR A 795 26.20 -4.77 -10.23
N PHE A 796 26.97 -5.62 -9.54
CA PHE A 796 26.44 -6.74 -8.76
C PHE A 796 25.58 -6.29 -7.58
N VAL A 797 25.98 -5.25 -6.84
CA VAL A 797 25.17 -4.67 -5.75
C VAL A 797 23.85 -4.10 -6.27
N THR A 798 23.86 -3.45 -7.45
CA THR A 798 22.64 -2.96 -8.11
C THR A 798 21.74 -4.10 -8.61
N LEU A 799 22.32 -5.21 -9.09
CA LEU A 799 21.56 -6.43 -9.42
C LEU A 799 20.95 -7.09 -8.19
N ALA A 800 21.73 -7.20 -7.11
CA ALA A 800 21.30 -7.82 -5.86
C ALA A 800 20.22 -7.02 -5.11
N SER A 801 20.06 -5.72 -5.42
CA SER A 801 19.01 -4.84 -4.89
C SER A 801 17.74 -4.78 -5.75
N GLY A 802 17.61 -5.64 -6.77
CA GLY A 802 16.37 -5.81 -7.55
C GLY A 802 16.24 -4.95 -8.82
N SER A 803 17.32 -4.28 -9.25
CA SER A 803 17.30 -3.29 -10.34
C SER A 803 17.94 -3.81 -11.64
N SER A 804 17.39 -4.89 -12.22
CA SER A 804 18.03 -5.64 -13.33
C SER A 804 18.22 -4.85 -14.64
N ASP A 805 17.21 -4.08 -15.05
CA ASP A 805 17.26 -3.31 -16.30
C ASP A 805 18.23 -2.12 -16.20
N ILE A 806 18.30 -1.52 -15.01
CA ILE A 806 19.21 -0.43 -14.63
C ILE A 806 20.65 -0.92 -14.65
N ALA A 807 20.90 -2.11 -14.10
CA ALA A 807 22.25 -2.69 -14.03
C ALA A 807 22.85 -3.01 -15.41
N LEU A 808 22.03 -3.45 -16.38
CA LEU A 808 22.49 -3.78 -17.73
C LEU A 808 22.88 -2.54 -18.54
N ALA A 809 22.09 -1.47 -18.46
CA ALA A 809 22.41 -0.22 -19.14
C ALA A 809 23.64 0.47 -18.52
N GLN A 810 23.71 0.54 -17.18
CA GLN A 810 24.82 1.21 -16.47
C GLN A 810 26.14 0.44 -16.56
N GLY A 811 26.11 -0.90 -16.46
CA GLY A 811 27.31 -1.74 -16.58
C GLY A 811 28.03 -1.54 -17.91
N GLY A 812 27.30 -1.31 -19.00
CA GLY A 812 27.86 -1.00 -20.32
C GLY A 812 28.61 0.33 -20.38
N TRP A 813 28.09 1.40 -19.77
CA TRP A 813 28.72 2.73 -19.78
C TRP A 813 29.94 2.80 -18.86
N TYR A 814 29.90 2.16 -17.69
CA TYR A 814 31.04 2.09 -16.76
C TYR A 814 32.23 1.32 -17.34
N LEU A 815 31.96 0.18 -17.98
CA LEU A 815 32.99 -0.60 -18.66
C LEU A 815 33.50 0.16 -19.89
N GLY A 816 32.62 0.84 -20.63
CA GLY A 816 32.98 1.70 -21.74
C GLY A 816 33.89 2.87 -21.35
N SER A 817 33.57 3.62 -20.28
CA SER A 817 34.39 4.75 -19.82
C SER A 817 35.78 4.30 -19.38
N THR A 818 35.84 3.23 -18.58
CA THR A 818 37.08 2.63 -18.08
C THR A 818 37.94 2.13 -19.26
N THR A 819 37.33 1.49 -20.27
CA THR A 819 38.05 1.02 -21.46
C THR A 819 38.57 2.18 -22.31
N LEU A 820 37.76 3.22 -22.52
CA LEU A 820 38.16 4.38 -23.32
C LEU A 820 39.28 5.17 -22.63
N ARG A 821 39.25 5.30 -21.30
CA ARG A 821 40.35 5.90 -20.54
C ARG A 821 41.63 5.07 -20.62
N TYR A 822 41.55 3.74 -20.53
CA TYR A 822 42.69 2.84 -20.72
C TYR A 822 43.35 3.02 -22.09
N ILE A 823 42.54 3.03 -23.15
CA ILE A 823 43.02 3.21 -24.53
C ILE A 823 43.71 4.57 -24.68
N SER A 824 43.11 5.62 -24.13
CA SER A 824 43.66 6.97 -24.17
C SER A 824 44.98 7.10 -23.40
N LEU A 825 45.09 6.49 -22.21
CA LEU A 825 46.33 6.41 -21.45
C LEU A 825 47.43 5.67 -22.23
N GLN A 826 47.12 4.50 -22.78
CA GLN A 826 48.03 3.69 -23.58
C GLN A 826 48.50 4.41 -24.85
N ASN A 827 47.63 5.24 -25.45
CA ASN A 827 48.01 6.12 -26.54
C ASN A 827 48.96 7.24 -26.07
N SER A 828 48.72 7.84 -24.89
CA SER A 828 49.59 8.88 -24.29
C SER A 828 50.98 8.37 -23.98
N LEU A 829 51.10 7.12 -23.52
CA LEU A 829 52.36 6.49 -23.18
C LEU A 829 53.29 6.27 -24.39
N LYS A 830 52.77 6.35 -25.63
CA LYS A 830 53.59 6.28 -26.86
C LYS A 830 54.34 7.57 -27.17
N SER A 831 53.89 8.69 -26.57
CA SER A 831 54.44 10.02 -26.81
C SER A 831 55.94 10.09 -26.45
N PRO A 832 56.82 10.46 -27.39
CA PRO A 832 58.22 10.69 -27.07
C PRO A 832 58.35 11.89 -26.14
N ILE A 833 59.19 11.74 -25.11
CA ILE A 833 59.54 12.82 -24.20
C ILE A 833 60.36 13.86 -24.95
N VAL A 834 60.01 15.14 -24.81
CA VAL A 834 60.84 16.25 -25.25
C VAL A 834 61.74 16.67 -24.11
N VAL A 835 63.04 16.75 -24.36
CA VAL A 835 64.07 17.16 -23.40
C VAL A 835 64.72 18.45 -23.90
N ASP A 836 64.80 19.48 -23.07
CA ASP A 836 65.51 20.70 -23.42
C ASP A 836 67.01 20.65 -23.07
N LYS A 837 67.73 21.71 -23.43
CA LYS A 837 69.16 21.87 -23.11
C LYS A 837 69.47 21.98 -21.60
N ASN A 838 68.48 22.32 -20.77
CA ASN A 838 68.61 22.45 -19.32
C ASN A 838 68.26 21.13 -18.60
N GLY A 839 67.79 20.12 -19.33
CA GLY A 839 67.40 18.82 -18.80
C GLY A 839 65.93 18.73 -18.35
N GLU A 840 65.12 19.78 -18.60
CA GLU A 840 63.68 19.75 -18.38
C GLU A 840 63.01 18.79 -19.38
N LYS A 841 61.93 18.14 -18.95
CA LYS A 841 61.26 17.07 -19.70
C LYS A 841 59.77 17.30 -19.74
N ILE A 842 59.14 16.99 -20.87
CA ILE A 842 57.69 17.02 -21.03
C ILE A 842 57.21 15.90 -21.95
N GLY A 843 56.13 15.23 -21.55
CA GLY A 843 55.41 14.23 -22.34
C GLY A 843 53.92 14.22 -21.96
N ASN A 844 53.12 13.42 -22.67
CA ASN A 844 51.66 13.39 -22.51
C ASN A 844 51.16 12.79 -21.17
N VAL A 845 52.05 12.30 -20.31
CA VAL A 845 51.70 11.70 -19.00
C VAL A 845 52.58 12.24 -17.87
N SER A 846 53.19 13.41 -18.06
CA SER A 846 54.20 13.97 -17.14
C SER A 846 53.62 14.77 -15.97
N TYR A 847 52.29 14.77 -15.79
CA TYR A 847 51.63 15.51 -14.71
C TYR A 847 50.57 14.65 -13.99
N ASP A 848 50.40 14.92 -12.70
CA ASP A 848 49.53 14.14 -11.81
C ASP A 848 48.07 14.57 -11.89
N SER A 849 47.16 13.67 -11.50
CA SER A 849 45.71 13.89 -11.47
C SER A 849 45.04 13.19 -10.29
N GLY A 850 43.86 13.69 -9.89
CA GLY A 850 42.94 13.04 -8.97
C GLY A 850 42.19 11.82 -9.53
N ALA A 851 42.40 11.46 -10.80
CA ALA A 851 41.81 10.29 -11.41
C ALA A 851 42.25 8.97 -10.74
N PHE A 852 41.49 7.89 -10.95
CA PHE A 852 41.78 6.58 -10.31
C PHE A 852 43.12 5.98 -10.73
N ASP A 853 43.67 6.37 -11.88
CA ASP A 853 45.01 5.97 -12.35
C ASP A 853 46.12 6.98 -12.00
N GLY A 854 45.78 8.13 -11.41
CA GLY A 854 46.74 9.16 -10.99
C GLY A 854 47.39 9.95 -12.12
N VAL A 855 47.01 9.70 -13.39
CA VAL A 855 47.64 10.34 -14.56
C VAL A 855 46.72 11.38 -15.17
N LYS A 856 47.25 12.58 -15.44
CA LYS A 856 46.52 13.61 -16.15
C LYS A 856 46.34 13.26 -17.63
N LEU A 857 45.08 13.14 -18.06
CA LEU A 857 44.73 12.91 -19.47
C LEU A 857 43.80 13.99 -20.02
N GLY A 858 43.26 14.84 -19.17
CA GLY A 858 42.40 15.94 -19.60
C GLY A 858 43.21 17.07 -20.23
N GLY A 859 42.88 17.39 -21.49
CA GLY A 859 43.51 18.47 -22.24
C GLY A 859 44.05 18.03 -23.61
N VAL A 860 44.91 18.85 -24.21
CA VAL A 860 45.43 18.64 -25.58
C VAL A 860 46.72 17.80 -25.54
N ARG A 861 46.90 16.88 -26.51
CA ARG A 861 48.17 16.14 -26.69
C ARG A 861 49.30 17.08 -27.09
N LEU A 862 50.54 16.74 -26.74
CA LEU A 862 51.73 17.47 -27.14
C LEU A 862 51.77 17.66 -28.67
N ASP A 863 51.92 18.92 -29.11
CA ASP A 863 52.03 19.28 -30.52
C ASP A 863 53.49 19.66 -30.84
N LEU A 864 54.16 18.78 -31.62
CA LEU A 864 55.56 18.99 -32.00
C LEU A 864 55.74 20.10 -33.04
N ASP A 865 54.71 20.51 -33.80
CA ASP A 865 54.80 21.69 -34.67
C ASP A 865 54.85 22.97 -33.81
N VAL A 866 54.14 22.98 -32.67
CA VAL A 866 54.21 24.08 -31.70
C VAL A 866 55.50 24.05 -30.88
N ILE A 867 55.98 22.89 -30.45
CA ILE A 867 57.22 22.78 -29.65
C ILE A 867 58.47 22.94 -30.54
N CYS A 868 58.62 22.11 -31.56
CA CYS A 868 59.81 22.07 -32.40
C CYS A 868 59.78 23.06 -33.58
N GLY A 869 58.63 23.70 -33.83
CA GLY A 869 58.39 24.50 -35.03
C GLY A 869 57.94 23.63 -36.20
N ILE A 870 57.19 24.23 -37.13
CA ILE A 870 56.59 23.55 -38.29
C ILE A 870 57.66 22.79 -39.12
N ASP A 871 58.88 23.32 -39.19
CA ASP A 871 60.03 22.70 -39.88
C ASP A 871 61.01 21.97 -38.93
N ASN A 872 60.68 21.80 -37.65
CA ASN A 872 61.56 21.29 -36.59
C ASN A 872 62.82 22.13 -36.32
N ASN A 873 62.81 23.42 -36.64
CA ASN A 873 63.95 24.31 -36.47
C ASN A 873 64.38 24.54 -35.01
N ARG A 874 63.47 24.31 -34.04
CA ARG A 874 63.74 24.43 -32.59
C ARG A 874 64.17 23.12 -31.93
N CYS A 875 64.19 22.01 -32.67
CA CYS A 875 64.62 20.71 -32.17
C CYS A 875 65.74 20.13 -33.05
N ARG A 876 66.49 19.15 -32.53
CA ARG A 876 67.49 18.46 -33.34
C ARG A 876 66.79 17.72 -34.49
N ARG A 877 67.20 18.04 -35.71
CA ARG A 877 66.63 17.49 -36.95
C ARG A 877 67.73 17.00 -37.89
N GLY A 878 67.41 16.00 -38.71
CA GLY A 878 68.24 15.55 -39.81
C GLY A 878 68.03 16.37 -41.08
N ASN A 879 68.79 16.06 -42.12
CA ASN A 879 68.69 16.73 -43.43
C ASN A 879 67.58 16.15 -44.33
N GLU A 880 67.01 15.00 -43.94
CA GLU A 880 65.95 14.31 -44.66
C GLU A 880 64.58 14.93 -44.35
N LYS A 881 63.73 15.12 -45.37
CA LYS A 881 62.35 15.58 -45.22
C LYS A 881 61.37 14.44 -45.43
N VAL A 882 60.41 14.29 -44.52
CA VAL A 882 59.28 13.36 -44.65
C VAL A 882 58.00 14.20 -44.68
N ASN A 883 57.19 14.04 -45.73
CA ASN A 883 55.97 14.84 -45.96
C ASN A 883 56.20 16.36 -45.91
N GLY A 884 57.35 16.85 -46.40
CA GLY A 884 57.68 18.28 -46.47
C GLY A 884 58.36 18.87 -45.22
N ILE A 885 58.39 18.14 -44.10
CA ILE A 885 58.96 18.55 -42.81
C ILE A 885 60.27 17.79 -42.55
N TYR A 886 61.30 18.45 -42.01
CA TYR A 886 62.57 17.78 -41.66
C TYR A 886 62.38 16.74 -40.56
N LYS A 887 62.96 15.55 -40.71
CA LYS A 887 62.84 14.46 -39.73
C LYS A 887 63.53 14.84 -38.41
N LEU A 888 62.85 14.65 -37.27
CA LEU A 888 63.45 14.83 -35.94
C LEU A 888 64.50 13.75 -35.67
N ASN A 889 65.66 14.16 -35.15
CA ASN A 889 66.66 13.23 -34.64
C ASN A 889 66.32 12.94 -33.18
N LYS A 890 65.76 11.76 -32.93
CA LYS A 890 65.55 11.24 -31.58
C LYS A 890 66.86 10.69 -31.03
N ASP A 891 67.05 10.75 -29.72
CA ASP A 891 68.20 10.11 -29.07
C ASP A 891 68.07 8.58 -29.03
N GLU A 892 69.08 7.89 -28.47
CA GLU A 892 69.09 6.42 -28.39
C GLU A 892 67.93 5.83 -27.57
N LEU A 893 67.25 6.67 -26.76
CA LEU A 893 66.07 6.34 -25.97
C LEU A 893 64.76 6.80 -26.64
N GLY A 894 64.83 7.34 -27.87
CA GLY A 894 63.66 7.80 -28.61
C GLY A 894 63.15 9.18 -28.21
N ARG A 895 63.90 9.96 -27.42
CA ARG A 895 63.50 11.30 -26.94
C ARG A 895 63.81 12.38 -27.95
N VAL A 896 62.95 13.39 -28.03
CA VAL A 896 63.14 14.55 -28.90
C VAL A 896 63.94 15.61 -28.15
N GLN A 897 64.98 16.17 -28.79
CA GLN A 897 65.85 17.14 -28.14
C GLN A 897 65.55 18.56 -28.62
N PHE A 898 65.04 19.39 -27.72
CA PHE A 898 64.77 20.80 -27.95
C PHE A 898 66.06 21.62 -27.78
N ILE A 899 66.40 22.38 -28.81
CA ILE A 899 67.61 23.21 -28.87
C ILE A 899 67.30 24.72 -28.84
N GLY A 900 66.04 25.09 -28.99
CA GLY A 900 65.57 26.48 -29.02
C GLY A 900 65.85 27.20 -30.33
N ASP A 901 65.39 28.45 -30.41
CA ASP A 901 65.72 29.40 -31.46
C ASP A 901 65.99 30.79 -30.85
N SER A 902 66.10 31.82 -31.69
CA SER A 902 66.37 33.19 -31.24
C SER A 902 65.20 33.82 -30.45
N LYS A 903 64.00 33.24 -30.50
CA LYS A 903 62.81 33.73 -29.79
C LYS A 903 62.53 32.92 -28.52
N TYR A 904 62.76 31.61 -28.55
CA TYR A 904 62.47 30.72 -27.42
C TYR A 904 63.67 29.85 -27.10
N ASP A 905 64.21 30.03 -25.90
CA ASP A 905 65.41 29.36 -25.44
C ASP A 905 65.14 28.02 -24.71
N SER A 906 63.90 27.78 -24.29
CA SER A 906 63.35 26.56 -23.66
C SER A 906 61.95 26.25 -24.22
N PHE A 907 61.49 25.00 -24.13
CA PHE A 907 60.11 24.67 -24.55
C PHE A 907 59.07 25.29 -23.60
N ASN A 908 59.42 25.51 -22.32
CA ASN A 908 58.54 26.20 -21.38
C ASN A 908 58.31 27.66 -21.79
N ALA A 909 59.31 28.33 -22.37
CA ALA A 909 59.13 29.66 -22.98
C ALA A 909 58.21 29.62 -24.21
N VAL A 910 58.25 28.54 -25.00
CA VAL A 910 57.31 28.33 -26.13
C VAL A 910 55.87 28.17 -25.63
N LEU A 911 55.68 27.37 -24.57
CA LEU A 911 54.36 27.04 -24.03
C LEU A 911 53.71 28.16 -23.23
N ASN A 912 54.50 29.12 -22.74
CA ASN A 912 54.00 30.29 -22.01
C ASN A 912 53.81 31.54 -22.91
N ASP A 913 54.18 31.50 -24.19
CA ASP A 913 53.89 32.59 -25.14
C ASP A 913 52.41 32.63 -25.49
N GLU A 914 51.75 33.78 -25.27
CA GLU A 914 50.31 33.96 -25.45
C GLU A 914 49.79 33.55 -26.83
N GLN A 915 50.60 33.68 -27.89
CA GLN A 915 50.20 33.27 -29.24
C GLN A 915 50.12 31.76 -29.39
N ASN A 916 50.98 31.02 -28.68
CA ASN A 916 51.01 29.55 -28.73
C ASN A 916 50.00 28.94 -27.75
N VAL A 917 49.77 29.57 -26.59
CA VAL A 917 48.79 29.13 -25.57
C VAL A 917 47.40 28.91 -26.18
N ARG A 918 46.96 29.77 -27.11
CA ARG A 918 45.66 29.63 -27.80
C ARG A 918 45.56 28.41 -28.70
N VAL A 919 46.69 27.84 -29.12
CA VAL A 919 46.76 26.64 -29.98
C VAL A 919 46.89 25.37 -29.14
N VAL A 920 47.52 25.45 -27.96
CA VAL A 920 47.78 24.29 -27.08
C VAL A 920 46.84 24.19 -25.88
N CYS A 921 45.85 25.09 -25.79
CA CYS A 921 44.78 25.06 -24.79
C CYS A 921 43.41 25.06 -25.47
N GLY A 922 42.64 24.00 -25.24
CA GLY A 922 41.29 23.83 -25.77
C GLY A 922 40.20 23.94 -24.70
N ALA A 923 38.95 23.71 -25.10
CA ALA A 923 37.78 23.77 -24.22
C ALA A 923 37.79 22.75 -23.06
N THR A 924 38.68 21.75 -23.10
CA THR A 924 38.84 20.69 -22.09
C THR A 924 40.14 20.76 -21.30
N GLY A 925 40.97 21.80 -21.52
CA GLY A 925 42.22 22.02 -20.81
C GLY A 925 43.42 22.30 -21.72
N CYS A 926 44.55 22.67 -21.11
CA CYS A 926 45.86 22.82 -21.77
C CYS A 926 46.59 21.47 -21.93
N ILE A 927 47.89 21.49 -22.23
CA ILE A 927 48.66 20.26 -22.51
C ILE A 927 48.63 19.28 -21.33
N GLN A 928 48.40 17.99 -21.62
CA GLN A 928 48.33 16.90 -20.62
C GLN A 928 49.59 16.79 -19.74
N GLY A 929 50.76 17.19 -20.26
CA GLY A 929 52.04 17.17 -19.54
C GLY A 929 52.31 18.36 -18.61
N GLN A 930 51.35 19.26 -18.38
CA GLN A 930 51.52 20.44 -17.52
C GLN A 930 50.35 20.62 -16.53
N LYS A 931 50.56 21.50 -15.55
CA LYS A 931 49.52 21.94 -14.62
C LYS A 931 48.27 22.38 -15.36
N GLY A 932 47.14 21.82 -14.95
CA GLY A 932 45.85 22.04 -15.58
C GLY A 932 45.45 23.50 -15.61
N LYS A 933 45.06 24.01 -16.78
CA LYS A 933 44.49 25.35 -16.97
C LYS A 933 43.24 25.27 -17.83
N LEU A 934 42.20 26.02 -17.46
CA LEU A 934 40.96 26.18 -18.22
C LEU A 934 40.68 27.68 -18.40
N PHE A 935 40.63 28.16 -19.65
CA PHE A 935 40.44 29.59 -19.98
C PHE A 935 41.32 30.53 -19.13
N SER A 936 42.61 30.22 -19.02
CA SER A 936 43.64 30.97 -18.26
C SER A 936 43.64 30.83 -16.73
N ASN A 937 42.73 30.06 -16.13
CA ASN A 937 42.73 29.76 -14.69
C ASN A 937 43.32 28.37 -14.39
N SER A 938 44.34 28.30 -13.53
CA SER A 938 44.95 27.04 -13.08
C SER A 938 44.04 26.26 -12.13
N TYR A 939 44.14 24.93 -12.13
CA TYR A 939 43.51 24.04 -11.14
C TYR A 939 44.53 23.02 -10.60
N GLU A 940 44.32 22.55 -9.37
CA GLU A 940 45.20 21.58 -8.71
C GLU A 940 44.73 20.13 -8.98
N PRO A 941 45.65 19.15 -9.03
CA PRO A 941 45.32 17.73 -9.03
C PRO A 941 44.36 17.37 -7.89
N GLY A 942 43.31 16.59 -8.17
CA GLY A 942 42.32 16.19 -7.16
C GLY A 942 41.21 17.21 -6.89
N SER A 943 41.33 18.45 -7.39
CA SER A 943 40.23 19.43 -7.30
C SER A 943 39.02 19.01 -8.13
N TRP A 944 37.82 19.51 -7.83
CA TRP A 944 36.61 19.19 -8.60
C TRP A 944 36.76 19.50 -10.11
N LYS A 945 37.48 20.59 -10.45
CA LYS A 945 37.77 20.94 -11.85
C LYS A 945 38.64 19.89 -12.52
N ASP A 946 39.64 19.36 -11.80
CA ASP A 946 40.48 18.25 -12.26
C ASP A 946 39.63 16.98 -12.46
N LEU A 947 38.82 16.59 -11.48
CA LEU A 947 37.96 15.41 -11.55
C LEU A 947 36.97 15.46 -12.73
N ILE A 948 36.30 16.59 -12.95
CA ILE A 948 35.39 16.74 -14.11
C ILE A 948 36.15 16.64 -15.42
N ILE A 949 37.26 17.36 -15.55
CA ILE A 949 38.04 17.35 -16.79
C ILE A 949 38.56 15.94 -17.10
N GLU A 950 38.93 15.20 -16.07
CA GLU A 950 39.51 13.87 -16.17
C GLU A 950 38.46 12.77 -16.44
N ALA A 951 37.24 12.94 -15.97
CA ALA A 951 36.12 12.05 -16.32
C ALA A 951 35.77 12.10 -17.82
N TYR A 952 36.00 13.26 -18.46
CA TYR A 952 35.87 13.40 -19.91
C TYR A 952 37.11 12.90 -20.67
N ALA A 953 38.29 12.90 -20.04
CA ALA A 953 39.56 12.71 -20.72
C ALA A 953 39.68 11.41 -21.55
N GLY A 954 39.11 10.29 -21.08
CA GLY A 954 39.17 9.03 -21.81
C GLY A 954 38.33 9.02 -23.08
N SER A 955 37.02 9.22 -22.91
CA SER A 955 36.03 9.16 -23.98
C SER A 955 36.12 10.34 -24.95
N HIS A 956 36.41 11.54 -24.45
CA HIS A 956 36.55 12.75 -25.26
C HIS A 956 37.81 12.70 -26.15
N ASP A 957 38.95 12.27 -25.62
CA ASP A 957 40.21 12.12 -26.37
C ASP A 957 40.08 11.04 -27.46
N PHE A 958 39.42 9.93 -27.15
CA PHE A 958 39.19 8.86 -28.12
C PHE A 958 38.26 9.30 -29.25
N ILE A 959 37.08 9.86 -28.93
CA ILE A 959 36.04 10.24 -29.91
C ILE A 959 36.48 11.48 -30.70
N GLY A 960 37.06 12.47 -30.02
CA GLY A 960 37.44 13.76 -30.62
C GLY A 960 38.80 13.75 -31.33
N GLY A 961 39.69 12.82 -30.98
CA GLY A 961 41.10 12.83 -31.43
C GLY A 961 41.57 11.54 -32.10
N GLN A 962 41.45 10.39 -31.43
CA GLN A 962 41.97 9.11 -31.94
C GLN A 962 41.13 8.54 -33.09
N LEU A 963 39.80 8.47 -32.91
CA LEU A 963 38.84 7.94 -33.89
C LEU A 963 38.88 8.68 -35.25
N PRO A 964 38.95 10.03 -35.31
CA PRO A 964 39.12 10.77 -36.56
C PRO A 964 40.58 10.85 -37.06
N PHE A 965 41.53 10.10 -36.47
CA PHE A 965 42.96 10.06 -36.85
C PHE A 965 43.71 11.40 -36.74
N PHE A 966 43.37 12.20 -35.73
CA PHE A 966 44.01 13.48 -35.45
C PHE A 966 45.28 13.38 -34.61
N TYR A 967 45.58 12.21 -34.06
CA TYR A 967 46.87 11.88 -33.44
C TYR A 967 47.72 11.01 -34.37
N ASP A 968 49.04 11.12 -34.25
CA ASP A 968 49.99 10.33 -35.03
C ASP A 968 50.28 8.97 -34.36
N SER A 969 51.11 8.15 -35.02
CA SER A 969 51.49 6.82 -34.52
C SER A 969 52.31 6.87 -33.22
N ASP A 970 52.87 8.03 -32.90
CA ASP A 970 53.63 8.29 -31.70
C ASP A 970 52.73 8.84 -30.57
N GLY A 971 51.41 8.96 -30.77
CA GLY A 971 50.46 9.41 -29.74
C GLY A 971 50.47 10.92 -29.49
N ASN A 972 51.04 11.71 -30.41
CA ASN A 972 51.05 13.17 -30.37
C ASN A 972 50.02 13.78 -31.32
N THR A 973 49.80 15.09 -31.22
CA THR A 973 49.00 15.82 -32.22
C THR A 973 49.64 15.67 -33.61
N ARG A 974 48.86 15.15 -34.57
CA ARG A 974 49.35 14.85 -35.92
C ARG A 974 49.80 16.14 -36.64
N ARG A 975 51.01 16.09 -37.19
CA ARG A 975 51.72 17.22 -37.80
C ARG A 975 51.27 17.56 -39.23
N GLY A 976 51.50 18.80 -39.65
CA GLY A 976 51.31 19.22 -41.06
C GLY A 976 49.86 19.37 -41.51
N LYS A 977 48.93 19.65 -40.60
CA LYS A 977 47.52 19.89 -40.92
C LYS A 977 47.36 21.27 -41.60
N GLY A 978 46.90 21.30 -42.85
CA GLY A 978 46.45 22.55 -43.49
C GLY A 978 45.26 23.17 -42.74
N THR A 979 44.93 24.44 -43.01
CA THR A 979 43.86 25.22 -42.32
C THR A 979 42.50 24.52 -42.29
N VAL A 980 42.19 23.69 -43.29
CA VAL A 980 40.93 22.92 -43.36
C VAL A 980 40.93 21.74 -42.36
N ALA A 981 42.07 21.09 -42.13
CA ALA A 981 42.20 19.98 -41.19
C ALA A 981 42.33 20.45 -39.73
N SER A 982 42.86 21.65 -39.47
CA SER A 982 42.87 22.25 -38.12
C SER A 982 41.47 22.70 -37.70
N THR A 983 40.70 23.30 -38.62
CA THR A 983 39.30 23.70 -38.39
C THR A 983 38.40 22.49 -38.15
N GLY A 984 38.62 21.39 -38.89
CA GLY A 984 37.91 20.12 -38.68
C GLY A 984 38.20 19.47 -37.32
N ALA A 985 39.44 19.57 -36.81
CA ALA A 985 39.81 19.04 -35.50
C ALA A 985 39.15 19.81 -34.35
N GLU A 986 39.07 21.15 -34.45
CA GLU A 986 38.41 22.00 -33.44
C GLU A 986 36.89 21.74 -33.38
N VAL A 987 36.24 21.63 -34.54
CA VAL A 987 34.80 21.31 -34.64
C VAL A 987 34.50 19.90 -34.10
N THR A 988 35.32 18.90 -34.46
CA THR A 988 35.13 17.51 -33.99
C THR A 988 35.35 17.39 -32.47
N THR A 989 36.30 18.14 -31.92
CA THR A 989 36.58 18.17 -30.48
C THR A 989 35.41 18.77 -29.68
N ILE A 990 34.76 19.83 -30.20
CA ILE A 990 33.56 20.42 -29.58
C ILE A 990 32.37 19.47 -29.68
N LEU A 991 32.17 18.83 -30.84
CA LEU A 991 31.09 17.85 -31.06
C LEU A 991 31.27 16.56 -30.24
N ALA A 992 32.51 16.22 -29.86
CA ALA A 992 32.79 15.07 -29.01
C ALA A 992 32.36 15.28 -27.55
N ILE A 993 32.19 16.51 -27.06
CA ILE A 993 31.78 16.80 -25.67
C ILE A 993 30.40 16.18 -25.35
N PRO A 994 29.31 16.43 -26.10
CA PRO A 994 28.03 15.80 -25.82
C PRO A 994 28.03 14.28 -26.02
N LEU A 995 28.89 13.75 -26.92
CA LEU A 995 29.02 12.30 -27.14
C LEU A 995 29.82 11.59 -26.05
N ALA A 996 30.76 12.29 -25.42
CA ALA A 996 31.56 11.82 -24.28
C ALA A 996 30.85 12.00 -22.93
N THR A 997 29.85 12.90 -22.87
CA THR A 997 29.08 13.23 -21.65
C THR A 997 28.43 12.01 -21.00
N PRO A 998 27.87 11.03 -21.74
CA PRO A 998 27.34 9.82 -21.11
C PRO A 998 28.43 8.99 -20.40
N PHE A 999 29.62 8.90 -20.97
CA PHE A 999 30.72 8.15 -20.35
C PHE A 999 31.32 8.91 -19.16
N ALA A 1000 31.43 10.23 -19.25
CA ALA A 1000 31.96 11.08 -18.18
C ALA A 1000 30.96 11.23 -17.02
N GLY A 1001 29.66 11.32 -17.33
CA GLY A 1001 28.59 11.37 -16.34
C GLY A 1001 28.50 10.08 -15.53
N ALA A 1002 28.79 8.92 -16.14
CA ALA A 1002 28.96 7.67 -15.40
C ALA A 1002 30.13 7.74 -14.40
N GLU A 1003 31.21 8.50 -14.67
CA GLU A 1003 32.33 8.63 -13.73
C GLU A 1003 32.13 9.68 -12.63
N LEU A 1004 31.34 10.73 -12.90
CA LEU A 1004 31.16 11.89 -12.01
C LEU A 1004 29.90 11.86 -11.16
N LEU A 1005 28.87 11.17 -11.64
CA LEU A 1005 27.56 11.14 -11.01
C LEU A 1005 27.37 9.75 -10.42
N SER A 1006 26.69 9.69 -9.28
CA SER A 1006 26.21 8.40 -8.80
C SER A 1006 25.35 7.75 -9.90
N PRO A 1007 25.38 6.42 -10.06
CA PRO A 1007 24.65 5.74 -11.14
C PRO A 1007 23.19 6.21 -11.29
N GLU A 1008 22.59 6.62 -10.18
CA GLU A 1008 21.19 7.02 -10.01
C GLU A 1008 20.91 8.45 -10.52
N LEU A 1009 21.85 9.38 -10.37
CA LEU A 1009 21.72 10.76 -10.82
C LEU A 1009 21.91 10.84 -12.34
N PHE A 1010 22.79 9.99 -12.85
CA PHE A 1010 23.04 9.85 -14.27
C PHE A 1010 21.79 9.32 -15.02
N GLU A 1011 21.03 8.38 -14.43
CA GLU A 1011 19.80 7.86 -15.02
C GLU A 1011 18.59 8.80 -14.90
N PHE A 1012 18.42 9.51 -13.77
CA PHE A 1012 17.38 10.54 -13.63
C PHE A 1012 17.49 11.61 -14.73
N ILE A 1013 18.73 11.98 -15.11
CA ILE A 1013 19.03 12.93 -16.18
C ILE A 1013 18.78 12.34 -17.58
N LEU A 1014 18.92 11.02 -17.78
CA LEU A 1014 18.74 10.35 -19.08
C LEU A 1014 17.31 9.86 -19.36
N SER A 1015 16.50 9.69 -18.31
CA SER A 1015 15.09 9.25 -18.38
C SER A 1015 14.10 10.42 -18.54
N HIS A 1016 14.61 11.65 -18.61
CA HIS A 1016 13.93 12.90 -18.94
C HIS A 1016 14.70 13.60 -20.07
#